data_AF-A0A495W155-F1
#
_entry.id   AF-A0A495W155-F1
#
_cell.length_a   1.000
_cell.length_b   1.000
_cell.length_c   1.000
_cell.angle_alpha   90.00
_cell.angle_beta   90.00
_cell.angle_gamma   90.00
#
_symmetry.space_group_name_H-M   'P 1'
#
loop_
_entity.id
_entity.type
_entity.pdbx_description
1 polymer ?
#
loop_
_entity_poly.entity_id
_entity_poly.type
_entity_poly.pdbx_seq_one_letter_code
_entity_poly.pdbx_strand_id
1 'polypeptide(L)'
;MGVIATRLARTLAEHDFPDLPGHLRLAVMLSCATRVEPELIRAMRLATLPLVDVSAESDLWFGDWVGSRSAAGVALRPDLLPALRGALRSRLAAPASDPVHRVWDVLAEAHDHCLSPALRLEERVVRCVLTDQDPEPELRAALYSLAVEGRTGLADWVYGAWQRLPEAARDKVSGWLLHAVANRELAEDALPPSDPPAGIRAEHVRPVADALGRRRLWLSWQGESVDIGGARTADGTCLDVPDTEPALIDLLDRRGRYLRTVRVPAGQVVSVRPPAGGFRGRSGDGLVLAMRRGDLVDRAPHRHSPLPSRLLADAERFPPAGRDGAQAQLAAWFMGDEEVAVRLLHGPPGTGKGQLAHVLTTIAGNHAWEVRRPARPSSVPFDAPARLLVVVDAPAWPPGRLARLVARLRPPARVLVLARENHAWWEAACHFLSTEVEGVVLTEQLLPPISDPLAAYAAAVREFAARVDPRSVPAPVREARSLDVVHMAAVAAALGGVDARGELADHLLDREVAAWRAGVEDEAALAMVLLIATLAHPLPRHSALSALVRLEVAPDAARAEELLARYEDRYPPAEHGVVEPLRPLCLADALVERALAGRAVLGLSEGVAWALFRRLLAGDGDVAACALRTAVMTWPDGDLLDLLAAEHPELLVRTSGAVLAEFARHARIGALQALWQRVLTLDRDEDSALGVALVLERLVDVLPPADDGQSALAERYAAAGLVRRAVRAMERTAETLRTRAAGDPVAWRQGLADALSLHSRLLLAAGRHDQAITVAKEAIAVSDELGRHALTGHQQVLASALLEHGARLSRRGGDREAVDATAEAIHIYRVLNGLDPHRYDAQLAAALRRHADLLVTGGDTSGAARALREALSLLRPLAERLPAVYRAHEEATLAGLRALD
;
A
#
# COMPACT_ATOMS: atom_id res chain seq x y z
N MET A 1 -39.29 -10.05 13.49
CA MET A 1 -38.22 -9.41 14.28
C MET A 1 -38.65 -8.17 15.07
N GLY A 2 -39.68 -7.40 14.69
CA GLY A 2 -40.04 -6.12 15.36
C GLY A 2 -40.72 -6.17 16.73
N VAL A 3 -41.32 -7.28 17.17
CA VAL A 3 -42.15 -7.33 18.39
C VAL A 3 -41.35 -7.02 19.67
N ILE A 4 -40.10 -7.50 19.76
CA ILE A 4 -39.23 -7.27 20.93
C ILE A 4 -38.77 -5.81 20.98
N ALA A 5 -38.34 -5.24 19.84
CA ALA A 5 -37.93 -3.83 19.75
C ALA A 5 -39.08 -2.88 20.11
N THR A 6 -40.30 -3.13 19.60
CA THR A 6 -41.48 -2.33 19.94
C THR A 6 -41.85 -2.45 21.42
N ARG A 7 -41.75 -3.65 22.00
CA ARG A 7 -42.00 -3.85 23.44
C ARG A 7 -40.96 -3.12 24.30
N LEU A 8 -39.68 -3.21 23.95
CA LEU A 8 -38.59 -2.54 24.63
C LEU A 8 -38.74 -1.01 24.58
N ALA A 9 -38.96 -0.45 23.39
CA ALA A 9 -39.14 0.98 23.21
C ALA A 9 -40.31 1.51 24.05
N ARG A 10 -41.42 0.76 24.10
CA ARG A 10 -42.55 1.07 24.97
C ARG A 10 -42.18 1.00 26.46
N THR A 11 -41.49 -0.05 26.90
CA THR A 11 -41.04 -0.18 28.31
C THR A 11 -40.12 0.97 28.73
N LEU A 12 -39.16 1.36 27.87
CA LEU A 12 -38.26 2.49 28.10
C LEU A 12 -38.98 3.85 28.08
N ALA A 13 -40.12 3.97 27.40
CA ALA A 13 -40.93 5.17 27.39
C ALA A 13 -41.92 5.27 28.56
N GLU A 14 -42.38 4.13 29.09
CA GLU A 14 -43.38 4.05 30.16
C GLU A 14 -42.79 4.10 31.58
N HIS A 15 -41.48 3.84 31.75
CA HIS A 15 -40.82 3.76 33.05
C HIS A 15 -39.60 4.68 33.10
N ASP A 16 -39.42 5.37 34.23
CA ASP A 16 -38.20 6.14 34.48
C ASP A 16 -37.00 5.20 34.66
N PHE A 17 -35.81 5.67 34.27
CA PHE A 17 -34.59 4.87 34.28
C PHE A 17 -34.32 4.12 35.60
N PRO A 18 -34.50 4.71 36.81
CA PRO A 18 -34.29 4.01 38.08
C PRO A 18 -35.20 2.80 38.30
N ASP A 19 -36.40 2.81 37.72
CA ASP A 19 -37.43 1.78 37.89
C ASP A 19 -37.28 0.62 36.91
N LEU A 20 -36.35 0.74 35.96
CA LEU A 20 -36.06 -0.34 35.01
C LEU A 20 -35.38 -1.53 35.71
N PRO A 21 -35.65 -2.77 35.26
CA PRO A 21 -34.92 -3.96 35.71
C PRO A 21 -33.39 -3.80 35.58
N GLY A 22 -32.63 -4.41 36.49
CA GLY A 22 -31.17 -4.25 36.56
C GLY A 22 -30.44 -4.57 35.24
N HIS A 23 -30.80 -5.68 34.59
CA HIS A 23 -30.22 -6.07 33.30
C HIS A 23 -30.54 -5.05 32.18
N LEU A 24 -31.70 -4.41 32.24
CA LEU A 24 -32.08 -3.41 31.24
C LEU A 24 -31.33 -2.09 31.45
N ARG A 25 -31.15 -1.67 32.71
CA ARG A 25 -30.26 -0.54 33.04
C ARG A 25 -28.83 -0.79 32.56
N LEU A 26 -28.31 -2.00 32.73
CA LEU A 26 -27.00 -2.39 32.20
C LEU A 26 -26.96 -2.38 30.67
N ALA A 27 -27.99 -2.90 30.00
CA ALA A 27 -28.08 -2.86 28.54
C ALA A 27 -28.07 -1.42 27.99
N VAL A 28 -28.73 -0.48 28.69
CA VAL A 28 -28.70 0.95 28.34
C VAL A 28 -27.27 1.50 28.47
N MET A 29 -26.58 1.24 29.58
CA MET A 29 -25.19 1.70 29.77
C MET A 29 -24.22 1.10 28.75
N LEU A 30 -24.36 -0.19 28.42
CA LEU A 30 -23.49 -0.92 27.49
C LEU A 30 -23.83 -0.68 26.02
N SER A 31 -24.90 0.05 25.71
CA SER A 31 -25.33 0.34 24.32
C SER A 31 -24.32 1.19 23.52
N CYS A 32 -23.33 1.76 24.19
CA CYS A 32 -22.22 2.49 23.59
C CYS A 32 -21.02 1.61 23.17
N ALA A 33 -20.94 0.37 23.65
CA ALA A 33 -19.84 -0.53 23.40
C ALA A 33 -20.02 -1.33 22.10
N THR A 34 -18.92 -1.63 21.42
CA THR A 34 -18.92 -2.47 20.21
C THR A 34 -18.94 -3.97 20.50
N ARG A 35 -18.26 -4.35 21.57
CA ARG A 35 -18.20 -5.69 22.14
C ARG A 35 -18.37 -5.57 23.66
N VAL A 36 -19.02 -6.55 24.27
CA VAL A 36 -19.35 -6.56 25.70
C VAL A 36 -18.78 -7.82 26.34
N GLU A 37 -17.61 -7.67 26.98
CA GLU A 37 -16.93 -8.70 27.76
C GLU A 37 -17.55 -8.82 29.17
N PRO A 38 -17.46 -10.00 29.83
CA PRO A 38 -17.86 -10.14 31.23
C PRO A 38 -17.22 -9.09 32.14
N GLU A 39 -15.94 -8.78 31.92
CA GLU A 39 -15.18 -7.78 32.65
C GLU A 39 -15.75 -6.38 32.45
N LEU A 40 -16.16 -6.04 31.22
CA LEU A 40 -16.79 -4.76 30.91
C LEU A 40 -18.18 -4.66 31.56
N ILE A 41 -18.99 -5.72 31.55
CA ILE A 41 -20.29 -5.75 32.23
C ILE A 41 -20.11 -5.46 33.73
N ARG A 42 -19.15 -6.14 34.35
CA ARG A 42 -18.84 -6.00 35.77
C ARG A 42 -18.36 -4.58 36.09
N ALA A 43 -17.42 -4.06 35.32
CA ALA A 43 -16.87 -2.71 35.48
C ALA A 43 -17.97 -1.65 35.31
N MET A 44 -18.79 -1.78 34.26
CA MET A 44 -19.89 -0.85 33.97
C MET A 44 -20.92 -0.83 35.12
N ARG A 45 -21.31 -2.00 35.65
CA ARG A 45 -22.22 -2.09 36.80
C ARG A 45 -21.65 -1.39 38.02
N LEU A 46 -20.41 -1.69 38.39
CA LEU A 46 -19.76 -1.12 39.58
C LEU A 46 -19.59 0.40 39.47
N ALA A 47 -19.25 0.90 38.29
CA ALA A 47 -18.97 2.31 38.06
C ALA A 47 -20.23 3.16 37.88
N THR A 48 -21.26 2.65 37.20
CA THR A 48 -22.42 3.48 36.80
C THR A 48 -23.70 3.12 37.55
N LEU A 49 -23.80 1.89 38.07
CA LEU A 49 -25.00 1.33 38.68
C LEU A 49 -24.67 0.55 39.99
N PRO A 50 -24.04 1.18 40.99
CA PRO A 50 -23.51 0.46 42.16
C PRO A 50 -24.59 -0.24 43.01
N LEU A 51 -25.84 0.20 42.91
CA LEU A 51 -26.99 -0.38 43.63
C LEU A 51 -27.65 -1.56 42.89
N VAL A 52 -27.26 -1.83 41.63
CA VAL A 52 -27.76 -2.99 40.89
C VAL A 52 -27.01 -4.24 41.33
N ASP A 53 -27.75 -5.30 41.61
CA ASP A 53 -27.19 -6.56 42.09
C ASP A 53 -26.46 -7.34 40.98
N VAL A 54 -25.66 -8.34 41.38
CA VAL A 54 -24.83 -9.13 40.45
C VAL A 54 -25.65 -10.03 39.52
N SER A 55 -26.89 -10.39 39.87
CA SER A 55 -27.72 -11.24 39.01
C SER A 55 -28.06 -10.54 37.68
N ALA A 56 -28.11 -9.21 37.68
CA ALA A 56 -28.28 -8.40 36.48
C ALA A 56 -27.20 -8.63 35.41
N GLU A 57 -25.97 -8.99 35.81
CA GLU A 57 -24.88 -9.31 34.87
C GLU A 57 -25.19 -10.59 34.09
N SER A 58 -25.66 -11.63 34.79
CA SER A 58 -26.06 -12.91 34.22
C SER A 58 -27.33 -12.77 33.37
N ASP A 59 -28.33 -12.06 33.88
CA ASP A 59 -29.58 -11.79 33.17
C ASP A 59 -29.36 -11.04 31.85
N LEU A 60 -28.41 -10.09 31.83
CA LEU A 60 -27.98 -9.43 30.60
C LEU A 60 -27.33 -10.42 29.65
N TRP A 61 -26.36 -11.21 30.14
CA TRP A 61 -25.60 -12.16 29.33
C TRP A 61 -26.48 -13.20 28.63
N PHE A 62 -27.49 -13.72 29.33
CA PHE A 62 -28.41 -14.73 28.81
C PHE A 62 -29.70 -14.16 28.20
N GLY A 63 -29.92 -12.85 28.29
CA GLY A 63 -31.16 -12.20 27.83
C GLY A 63 -31.33 -12.11 26.31
N ASP A 64 -32.57 -11.83 25.90
CA ASP A 64 -33.01 -11.72 24.50
C ASP A 64 -32.46 -10.49 23.73
N TRP A 65 -31.70 -9.65 24.42
CA TRP A 65 -31.06 -8.44 23.91
C TRP A 65 -29.73 -8.72 23.20
N VAL A 66 -29.17 -9.92 23.41
CA VAL A 66 -27.88 -10.32 22.85
C VAL A 66 -28.08 -10.88 21.44
N GLY A 67 -27.39 -10.29 20.46
CA GLY A 67 -27.47 -10.67 19.05
C GLY A 67 -26.49 -11.78 18.68
N SER A 68 -25.30 -11.76 19.28
CA SER A 68 -24.27 -12.79 19.09
C SER A 68 -23.48 -13.03 20.37
N ARG A 69 -23.06 -14.28 20.60
CA ARG A 69 -22.25 -14.69 21.76
C ARG A 69 -20.99 -15.41 21.29
N SER A 70 -19.87 -15.10 21.91
CA SER A 70 -18.57 -15.75 21.69
C SER A 70 -17.84 -15.94 23.02
N ALA A 71 -16.74 -16.71 23.02
CA ALA A 71 -15.86 -16.81 24.19
C ALA A 71 -15.22 -15.46 24.57
N ALA A 72 -15.13 -14.52 23.62
CA ALA A 72 -14.55 -13.19 23.81
C ALA A 72 -15.56 -12.11 24.20
N GLY A 73 -16.83 -12.45 24.42
CA GLY A 73 -17.88 -11.48 24.78
C GLY A 73 -19.17 -11.61 23.95
N VAL A 74 -20.12 -10.73 24.23
CA VAL A 74 -21.42 -10.62 23.57
C VAL A 74 -21.56 -9.32 22.80
N ALA A 75 -22.44 -9.28 21.79
CA ALA A 75 -22.83 -8.05 21.12
C ALA A 75 -24.35 -7.85 21.24
N LEU A 76 -24.76 -6.61 21.52
CA LEU A 76 -26.19 -6.27 21.60
C LEU A 76 -26.82 -6.27 20.20
N ARG A 77 -28.09 -6.65 20.16
CA ARG A 77 -28.88 -6.69 18.92
C ARG A 77 -28.99 -5.30 18.27
N PRO A 78 -28.65 -5.16 16.98
CA PRO A 78 -28.70 -3.87 16.29
C PRO A 78 -30.09 -3.21 16.29
N ASP A 79 -31.16 -3.99 16.20
CA ASP A 79 -32.54 -3.48 16.19
C ASP A 79 -32.99 -2.88 17.53
N LEU A 80 -32.27 -3.13 18.62
CA LEU A 80 -32.56 -2.59 19.95
C LEU A 80 -31.72 -1.34 20.28
N LEU A 81 -30.60 -1.14 19.60
CA LEU A 81 -29.66 -0.05 19.87
C LEU A 81 -30.29 1.34 19.80
N PRO A 82 -31.20 1.68 18.85
CA PRO A 82 -31.81 3.02 18.81
C PRO A 82 -32.57 3.35 20.11
N ALA A 83 -33.34 2.42 20.64
CA ALA A 83 -34.11 2.62 21.87
C ALA A 83 -33.19 2.70 23.10
N LEU A 84 -32.21 1.79 23.21
CA LEU A 84 -31.25 1.77 24.32
C LEU A 84 -30.38 3.04 24.35
N ARG A 85 -29.86 3.46 23.19
CA ARG A 85 -29.06 4.69 23.06
C ARG A 85 -29.89 5.95 23.29
N GLY A 86 -31.16 5.95 22.92
CA GLY A 86 -32.10 7.02 23.28
C GLY A 86 -32.23 7.18 24.80
N ALA A 87 -32.44 6.07 25.51
CA ALA A 87 -32.49 6.08 26.97
C ALA A 87 -31.15 6.50 27.62
N LEU A 88 -30.02 6.05 27.08
CA LEU A 88 -28.69 6.47 27.55
C LEU A 88 -28.48 7.97 27.34
N ARG A 89 -28.86 8.50 26.18
CA ARG A 89 -28.79 9.94 25.88
C ARG A 89 -29.62 10.76 26.85
N SER A 90 -30.87 10.36 27.12
CA SER A 90 -31.70 11.02 28.14
C SER A 90 -31.05 10.97 29.53
N ARG A 91 -30.39 9.86 29.87
CA ARG A 91 -29.71 9.70 31.17
C ARG A 91 -28.45 10.55 31.29
N LEU A 92 -27.72 10.77 30.19
CA LEU A 92 -26.54 11.65 30.13
C LEU A 92 -26.87 13.13 30.37
N ALA A 93 -28.15 13.53 30.34
CA ALA A 93 -28.57 14.86 30.74
C ALA A 93 -28.50 15.11 32.26
N ALA A 94 -28.18 14.08 33.07
CA ALA A 94 -28.00 14.22 34.51
C ALA A 94 -26.77 15.09 34.86
N PRO A 95 -26.72 15.68 36.08
CA PRO A 95 -25.59 16.49 36.51
C PRO A 95 -24.24 15.78 36.37
N ALA A 96 -23.15 16.52 36.17
CA ALA A 96 -21.81 15.96 35.98
C ALA A 96 -21.31 15.05 37.12
N SER A 97 -21.89 15.19 38.32
CA SER A 97 -21.60 14.33 39.48
C SER A 97 -22.28 12.95 39.43
N ASP A 98 -23.18 12.74 38.47
CA ASP A 98 -23.89 11.48 38.32
C ASP A 98 -22.96 10.39 37.77
N PRO A 99 -23.00 9.16 38.33
CA PRO A 99 -22.18 8.04 37.88
C PRO A 99 -22.29 7.69 36.38
N VAL A 100 -23.38 8.08 35.69
CA VAL A 100 -23.54 7.84 34.24
C VAL A 100 -22.38 8.41 33.41
N HIS A 101 -21.76 9.51 33.85
CA HIS A 101 -20.67 10.13 33.10
C HIS A 101 -19.38 9.28 33.09
N ARG A 102 -19.27 8.28 33.99
CA ARG A 102 -18.15 7.30 34.02
C ARG A 102 -18.23 6.26 32.91
N VAL A 103 -19.33 6.16 32.16
CA VAL A 103 -19.49 5.20 31.05
C VAL A 103 -18.30 5.28 30.08
N TRP A 104 -17.83 6.48 29.76
CA TRP A 104 -16.74 6.68 28.80
C TRP A 104 -15.37 6.27 29.34
N ASP A 105 -15.09 6.55 30.61
CA ASP A 105 -13.81 6.20 31.25
C ASP A 105 -13.70 4.68 31.36
N VAL A 106 -14.78 4.02 31.81
CA VAL A 106 -14.84 2.55 31.91
C VAL A 106 -14.66 1.89 30.55
N LEU A 107 -15.30 2.42 29.51
CA LEU A 107 -15.18 1.89 28.16
C LEU A 107 -13.76 2.07 27.61
N ALA A 108 -13.15 3.24 27.83
CA ALA A 108 -11.78 3.51 27.41
C ALA A 108 -10.78 2.59 28.13
N GLU A 109 -10.87 2.46 29.45
CA GLU A 109 -9.99 1.58 30.25
C GLU A 109 -10.09 0.11 29.81
N ALA A 110 -11.29 -0.38 29.49
CA ALA A 110 -11.49 -1.75 29.06
C ALA A 110 -10.94 -2.03 27.64
N HIS A 111 -11.03 -1.05 26.74
CA HIS A 111 -10.82 -1.28 25.30
C HIS A 111 -9.54 -0.66 24.72
N ASP A 112 -8.80 0.17 25.46
CA ASP A 112 -7.67 0.94 24.89
C ASP A 112 -6.57 0.07 24.25
N HIS A 113 -6.33 -1.13 24.79
CA HIS A 113 -5.28 -2.04 24.30
C HIS A 113 -5.81 -3.33 23.65
N CYS A 114 -7.12 -3.56 23.70
CA CYS A 114 -7.73 -4.85 23.36
C CYS A 114 -8.56 -4.80 22.06
N LEU A 115 -9.00 -3.62 21.63
CA LEU A 115 -9.79 -3.45 20.41
C LEU A 115 -8.95 -2.95 19.22
N SER A 116 -9.33 -3.40 18.03
CA SER A 116 -8.78 -2.86 16.80
C SER A 116 -9.10 -1.36 16.66
N PRO A 117 -8.28 -0.57 15.94
CA PRO A 117 -8.56 0.85 15.70
C PRO A 117 -9.95 1.12 15.10
N ALA A 118 -10.48 0.20 14.27
CA ALA A 118 -11.78 0.33 13.62
C ALA A 118 -12.95 0.16 14.61
N LEU A 119 -12.87 -0.80 15.55
CA LEU A 119 -13.88 -0.95 16.59
C LEU A 119 -13.84 0.23 17.57
N ARG A 120 -12.66 0.74 17.91
CA ARG A 120 -12.55 1.97 18.72
C ARG A 120 -13.14 3.18 18.01
N LEU A 121 -12.99 3.28 16.68
CA LEU A 121 -13.64 4.32 15.88
C LEU A 121 -15.17 4.23 15.98
N GLU A 122 -15.77 3.04 15.90
CA GLU A 122 -17.22 2.84 16.07
C GLU A 122 -17.68 3.39 17.43
N GLU A 123 -16.95 3.13 18.51
CA GLU A 123 -17.25 3.66 19.86
C GLU A 123 -17.13 5.19 19.93
N ARG A 124 -16.12 5.77 19.27
CA ARG A 124 -15.99 7.24 19.18
C ARG A 124 -17.15 7.88 18.41
N VAL A 125 -17.56 7.30 17.28
CA VAL A 125 -18.70 7.79 16.49
C VAL A 125 -19.99 7.71 17.32
N VAL A 126 -20.20 6.61 18.04
CA VAL A 126 -21.36 6.44 18.93
C VAL A 126 -21.35 7.46 20.06
N ARG A 127 -20.18 7.71 20.67
CA ARG A 127 -20.00 8.75 21.68
C ARG A 127 -20.38 10.12 21.13
N CYS A 128 -19.87 10.52 19.97
CA CYS A 128 -20.18 11.83 19.37
C CYS A 128 -21.70 12.03 19.24
N VAL A 129 -22.41 11.04 18.71
CA VAL A 129 -23.87 11.13 18.54
C VAL A 129 -24.62 11.19 19.88
N LEU A 130 -24.15 10.46 20.89
CA LEU A 130 -24.78 10.46 22.22
C LEU A 130 -24.52 11.74 23.01
N THR A 131 -23.43 12.45 22.74
CA THR A 131 -23.05 13.72 23.40
C THR A 131 -23.35 14.96 22.57
N ASP A 132 -24.15 14.83 21.50
CA ASP A 132 -24.50 15.92 20.57
C ASP A 132 -23.30 16.61 19.90
N GLN A 133 -22.20 15.87 19.73
CA GLN A 133 -21.05 16.27 18.93
C GLN A 133 -21.19 15.77 17.49
N ASP A 134 -20.59 16.49 16.54
CA ASP A 134 -20.65 16.12 15.12
C ASP A 134 -19.74 14.90 14.83
N PRO A 135 -20.27 13.75 14.38
CA PRO A 135 -19.45 12.58 14.04
C PRO A 135 -18.70 12.72 12.70
N GLU A 136 -18.97 13.76 11.92
CA GLU A 136 -18.39 13.96 10.59
C GLU A 136 -16.84 13.89 10.54
N PRO A 137 -16.07 14.48 11.48
CA PRO A 137 -14.60 14.41 11.44
C PRO A 137 -14.05 12.98 11.58
N GLU A 138 -14.61 12.18 12.49
CA GLU A 138 -14.22 10.77 12.69
C GLU A 138 -14.58 9.92 11.46
N LEU A 139 -15.79 10.11 10.92
CA LEU A 139 -16.24 9.44 9.70
C LEU A 139 -15.39 9.84 8.49
N ARG A 140 -14.99 11.10 8.38
CA ARG A 140 -14.12 11.59 7.30
C ARG A 140 -12.72 11.00 7.39
N ALA A 141 -12.17 10.87 8.59
CA ALA A 141 -10.88 10.19 8.78
C ALA A 141 -10.96 8.71 8.38
N ALA A 142 -12.03 8.02 8.78
CA ALA A 142 -12.28 6.63 8.37
C ALA A 142 -12.44 6.48 6.86
N LEU A 143 -13.22 7.38 6.24
CA LEU A 143 -13.43 7.44 4.81
C LEU A 143 -12.12 7.69 4.06
N TYR A 144 -11.28 8.59 4.55
CA TYR A 144 -9.95 8.84 3.99
C TYR A 144 -9.05 7.60 4.10
N SER A 145 -9.02 6.94 5.25
CA SER A 145 -8.24 5.70 5.41
C SER A 145 -8.73 4.56 4.52
N LEU A 146 -10.04 4.43 4.28
CA LEU A 146 -10.58 3.43 3.37
C LEU A 146 -10.29 3.80 1.91
N ALA A 147 -10.70 5.00 1.49
CA ALA A 147 -10.71 5.41 0.08
C ALA A 147 -9.35 5.89 -0.44
N VAL A 148 -8.52 6.53 0.39
CA VAL A 148 -7.27 7.17 -0.03
C VAL A 148 -6.04 6.37 0.43
N GLU A 149 -6.03 5.88 1.66
CA GLU A 149 -4.93 5.04 2.16
C GLU A 149 -5.07 3.57 1.74
N GLY A 150 -6.22 3.16 1.19
CA GLY A 150 -6.46 1.80 0.70
C GLY A 150 -6.49 0.74 1.80
N ARG A 151 -6.91 1.09 3.03
CA ARG A 151 -7.07 0.13 4.13
C ARG A 151 -8.35 -0.68 3.95
N THR A 152 -8.33 -1.65 3.05
CA THR A 152 -9.51 -2.43 2.63
C THR A 152 -10.19 -3.17 3.78
N GLY A 153 -9.48 -3.54 4.86
CA GLY A 153 -10.09 -4.13 6.07
C GLY A 153 -11.11 -3.23 6.78
N LEU A 154 -11.16 -1.92 6.45
CA LEU A 154 -12.24 -1.04 6.89
C LEU A 154 -13.56 -1.32 6.16
N ALA A 155 -13.55 -1.87 4.94
CA ALA A 155 -14.77 -2.24 4.23
C ALA A 155 -15.50 -3.39 4.95
N ASP A 156 -14.76 -4.41 5.41
CA ASP A 156 -15.30 -5.50 6.23
C ASP A 156 -15.85 -4.99 7.57
N TRP A 157 -15.16 -4.01 8.18
CA TRP A 157 -15.69 -3.34 9.36
C TRP A 157 -16.98 -2.58 9.06
N VAL A 158 -17.06 -1.80 7.97
CA VAL A 158 -18.29 -1.10 7.56
C VAL A 158 -19.43 -2.09 7.35
N TYR A 159 -19.18 -3.20 6.65
CA TYR A 159 -20.15 -4.28 6.45
C TYR A 159 -20.73 -4.77 7.79
N GLY A 160 -19.85 -5.11 8.73
CA GLY A 160 -20.24 -5.59 10.05
C GLY A 160 -20.88 -4.51 10.94
N ALA A 161 -20.47 -3.26 10.82
CA ALA A 161 -20.85 -2.15 11.70
C ALA A 161 -22.06 -1.34 11.21
N TRP A 162 -22.43 -1.43 9.93
CA TRP A 162 -23.42 -0.53 9.32
C TRP A 162 -24.77 -0.52 10.05
N GLN A 163 -25.25 -1.67 10.52
CA GLN A 163 -26.50 -1.74 11.27
C GLN A 163 -26.37 -1.29 12.73
N ARG A 164 -25.14 -1.27 13.28
CA ARG A 164 -24.86 -0.80 14.64
C ARG A 164 -24.52 0.69 14.70
N LEU A 165 -24.11 1.32 13.61
CA LEU A 165 -23.83 2.75 13.58
C LEU A 165 -25.14 3.56 13.78
N PRO A 166 -25.10 4.67 14.54
CA PRO A 166 -26.26 5.53 14.69
C PRO A 166 -26.73 6.10 13.34
N GLU A 167 -28.04 6.25 13.16
CA GLU A 167 -28.64 6.83 11.94
C GLU A 167 -28.09 8.24 11.66
N ALA A 168 -27.96 9.08 12.68
CA ALA A 168 -27.37 10.42 12.57
C ALA A 168 -25.91 10.44 12.06
N ALA A 169 -25.18 9.32 12.17
CA ALA A 169 -23.84 9.15 11.60
C ALA A 169 -23.89 8.59 10.17
N ARG A 170 -24.84 7.71 9.85
CA ARG A 170 -25.05 7.16 8.50
C ARG A 170 -25.54 8.23 7.52
N ASP A 171 -26.38 9.15 8.00
CA ASP A 171 -26.95 10.26 7.22
C ASP A 171 -25.95 11.40 6.97
N LYS A 172 -24.74 11.31 7.50
CA LYS A 172 -23.65 12.24 7.20
C LYS A 172 -23.10 12.01 5.80
N VAL A 173 -22.51 13.05 5.22
CA VAL A 173 -21.86 12.97 3.91
C VAL A 173 -20.76 11.91 3.92
N SER A 174 -19.87 11.96 4.91
CA SER A 174 -18.80 10.96 5.04
C SER A 174 -19.35 9.57 5.38
N GLY A 175 -20.45 9.46 6.12
CA GLY A 175 -21.10 8.18 6.44
C GLY A 175 -21.67 7.48 5.20
N TRP A 176 -22.41 8.22 4.37
CA TRP A 176 -22.94 7.71 3.11
C TRP A 176 -21.84 7.37 2.09
N LEU A 177 -20.78 8.18 2.00
CA LEU A 177 -19.65 7.89 1.13
C LEU A 177 -18.84 6.68 1.60
N LEU A 178 -18.67 6.51 2.91
CA LEU A 178 -18.01 5.34 3.50
C LEU A 178 -18.75 4.04 3.13
N HIS A 179 -20.08 4.08 3.16
CA HIS A 179 -20.92 3.00 2.65
C HIS A 179 -20.73 2.76 1.15
N ALA A 180 -20.76 3.82 0.33
CA ALA A 180 -20.60 3.70 -1.12
C ALA A 180 -19.23 3.10 -1.52
N VAL A 181 -18.15 3.54 -0.86
CA VAL A 181 -16.80 3.00 -1.10
C VAL A 181 -16.69 1.56 -0.59
N ALA A 182 -17.20 1.25 0.61
CA ALA A 182 -17.16 -0.11 1.16
C ALA A 182 -17.90 -1.12 0.27
N ASN A 183 -19.08 -0.76 -0.25
CA ASN A 183 -19.87 -1.63 -1.14
C ASN A 183 -19.13 -1.99 -2.43
N ARG A 184 -18.25 -1.12 -2.91
CA ARG A 184 -17.42 -1.44 -4.07
C ARG A 184 -16.41 -2.55 -3.75
N GLU A 185 -15.78 -2.48 -2.58
CA GLU A 185 -14.77 -3.45 -2.16
C GLU A 185 -15.36 -4.84 -1.86
N LEU A 186 -16.65 -4.89 -1.46
CA LEU A 186 -17.31 -6.14 -1.01
C LEU A 186 -17.91 -6.99 -2.14
N ALA A 187 -18.12 -6.43 -3.34
CA ALA A 187 -18.63 -7.07 -4.57
C ALA A 187 -19.88 -7.99 -4.44
N GLU A 188 -19.75 -9.19 -3.84
CA GLU A 188 -20.80 -10.20 -3.67
C GLU A 188 -21.68 -9.98 -2.42
N ASP A 189 -21.11 -9.39 -1.36
CA ASP A 189 -21.78 -9.13 -0.06
C ASP A 189 -22.15 -7.64 0.12
N ALA A 190 -22.58 -6.96 -0.94
CA ALA A 190 -22.90 -5.53 -0.88
C ALA A 190 -24.04 -5.22 0.10
N LEU A 191 -23.86 -4.17 0.92
CA LEU A 191 -24.92 -3.63 1.77
C LEU A 191 -26.05 -3.04 0.91
N PRO A 192 -27.31 -3.08 1.39
CA PRO A 192 -28.43 -2.42 0.71
C PRO A 192 -28.13 -0.92 0.47
N PRO A 193 -28.51 -0.35 -0.69
CA PRO A 193 -28.25 1.05 -0.97
C PRO A 193 -28.83 1.95 0.11
N SER A 194 -28.02 2.91 0.56
CA SER A 194 -28.42 3.92 1.54
C SER A 194 -28.87 5.19 0.83
N ASP A 195 -29.93 5.81 1.35
CA ASP A 195 -30.39 7.10 0.83
C ASP A 195 -29.32 8.18 1.03
N PRO A 196 -29.08 9.03 0.03
CA PRO A 196 -28.05 10.05 0.12
C PRO A 196 -28.53 11.25 0.97
N PRO A 197 -27.64 11.89 1.74
CA PRO A 197 -27.97 12.99 2.66
C PRO A 197 -28.70 14.16 1.98
N ALA A 198 -29.51 14.88 2.77
CA ALA A 198 -30.07 16.16 2.33
C ALA A 198 -28.94 17.17 2.07
N GLY A 199 -28.94 17.79 0.88
CA GLY A 199 -27.91 18.76 0.49
C GLY A 199 -26.61 18.15 -0.04
N ILE A 200 -26.54 16.83 -0.27
CA ILE A 200 -25.42 16.21 -0.99
C ILE A 200 -25.25 16.87 -2.36
N ARG A 201 -23.99 17.14 -2.72
CA ARG A 201 -23.58 17.67 -4.00
C ARG A 201 -22.57 16.73 -4.63
N ALA A 202 -22.45 16.77 -5.95
CA ALA A 202 -21.44 15.98 -6.66
C ALA A 202 -20.04 16.32 -6.12
N GLU A 203 -19.76 17.59 -5.80
CA GLU A 203 -18.46 18.01 -5.24
C GLU A 203 -18.06 17.31 -3.93
N HIS A 204 -19.02 16.83 -3.13
CA HIS A 204 -18.73 16.10 -1.90
C HIS A 204 -18.16 14.69 -2.16
N VAL A 205 -18.42 14.11 -3.34
CA VAL A 205 -17.88 12.81 -3.76
C VAL A 205 -16.39 12.93 -4.14
N ARG A 206 -15.95 14.13 -4.51
CA ARG A 206 -14.62 14.41 -5.07
C ARG A 206 -13.45 13.84 -4.26
N PRO A 207 -13.42 13.91 -2.92
CA PRO A 207 -12.30 13.37 -2.13
C PRO A 207 -12.13 11.84 -2.24
N VAL A 208 -13.16 11.12 -2.70
CA VAL A 208 -13.19 9.66 -2.77
C VAL A 208 -13.58 9.12 -4.15
N ALA A 209 -13.60 9.98 -5.15
CA ALA A 209 -14.06 9.65 -6.49
C ALA A 209 -13.24 8.50 -7.13
N ASP A 210 -11.94 8.41 -6.84
CA ASP A 210 -11.06 7.37 -7.41
C ASP A 210 -11.27 6.00 -6.74
N ALA A 211 -11.66 6.00 -5.46
CA ALA A 211 -12.07 4.80 -4.75
C ALA A 211 -13.43 4.28 -5.25
N LEU A 212 -14.20 5.09 -5.97
CA LEU A 212 -15.48 4.72 -6.56
C LEU A 212 -15.33 4.29 -8.02
N GLY A 213 -16.18 3.34 -8.46
CA GLY A 213 -16.18 2.87 -9.85
C GLY A 213 -16.50 4.00 -10.82
N ARG A 214 -16.49 3.72 -12.12
CA ARG A 214 -16.98 4.68 -13.12
C ARG A 214 -18.29 4.18 -13.70
N ARG A 215 -19.34 4.99 -13.55
CA ARG A 215 -20.63 4.78 -14.18
C ARG A 215 -20.76 5.70 -15.37
N ARG A 216 -21.05 5.13 -16.54
CA ARG A 216 -21.27 5.90 -17.75
C ARG A 216 -22.72 6.35 -17.85
N LEU A 217 -22.95 7.66 -17.87
CA LEU A 217 -24.28 8.26 -18.04
C LEU A 217 -24.41 8.84 -19.45
N TRP A 218 -25.40 8.38 -20.20
CA TRP A 218 -25.70 8.89 -21.53
C TRP A 218 -26.55 10.17 -21.46
N LEU A 219 -26.29 11.08 -22.39
CA LEU A 219 -26.97 12.36 -22.51
C LEU A 219 -27.70 12.42 -23.85
N SER A 220 -29.00 12.66 -23.81
CA SER A 220 -29.79 12.86 -25.03
C SER A 220 -30.69 14.09 -24.92
N TRP A 221 -30.74 14.90 -25.97
CA TRP A 221 -31.57 16.11 -26.00
C TRP A 221 -32.96 15.78 -26.55
N GLN A 222 -34.00 16.09 -25.77
CA GLN A 222 -35.40 15.98 -26.17
C GLN A 222 -36.07 17.36 -26.08
N GLY A 223 -36.17 18.06 -27.22
CA GLY A 223 -36.76 19.39 -27.29
C GLY A 223 -35.99 20.42 -26.46
N GLU A 224 -36.57 20.83 -25.33
CA GLU A 224 -35.99 21.78 -24.36
C GLU A 224 -35.45 21.11 -23.09
N SER A 225 -35.47 19.78 -22.99
CA SER A 225 -34.92 19.01 -21.85
C SER A 225 -33.75 18.13 -22.28
N VAL A 226 -32.84 17.86 -21.33
CA VAL A 226 -31.81 16.83 -21.46
C VAL A 226 -32.20 15.62 -20.61
N ASP A 227 -32.16 14.45 -21.22
CA ASP A 227 -32.32 13.18 -20.54
C ASP A 227 -30.92 12.68 -20.15
N ILE A 228 -30.75 12.35 -18.87
CA ILE A 228 -29.49 11.90 -18.27
C ILE A 228 -29.69 10.46 -17.75
N GLY A 229 -28.91 9.52 -18.29
CA GLY A 229 -29.02 8.08 -18.01
C GLY A 229 -29.49 7.27 -19.22
N GLY A 230 -29.70 5.96 -19.05
CA GLY A 230 -30.26 5.06 -20.09
C GLY A 230 -29.24 4.38 -21.01
N ALA A 231 -29.75 3.71 -22.05
CA ALA A 231 -28.96 2.92 -23.00
C ALA A 231 -28.29 3.78 -24.09
N ARG A 232 -27.19 3.26 -24.65
CA ARG A 232 -26.39 3.90 -25.70
C ARG A 232 -27.26 4.33 -26.90
N THR A 233 -27.21 5.61 -27.24
CA THR A 233 -27.77 6.15 -28.48
C THR A 233 -26.65 6.36 -29.51
N ALA A 234 -26.96 6.22 -30.80
CA ALA A 234 -25.97 6.27 -31.89
C ALA A 234 -25.23 7.63 -31.99
N ASP A 235 -25.87 8.71 -31.52
CA ASP A 235 -25.36 10.09 -31.55
C ASP A 235 -25.18 10.72 -30.14
N GLY A 236 -25.22 9.89 -29.09
CA GLY A 236 -25.22 10.34 -27.70
C GLY A 236 -23.84 10.67 -27.15
N THR A 237 -23.73 11.74 -26.37
CA THR A 237 -22.54 12.02 -25.55
C THR A 237 -22.66 11.30 -24.22
N CYS A 238 -21.57 10.76 -23.71
CA CYS A 238 -21.54 10.14 -22.39
C CYS A 238 -20.69 10.94 -21.40
N LEU A 239 -21.13 10.98 -20.15
CA LEU A 239 -20.38 11.50 -19.02
C LEU A 239 -20.04 10.33 -18.09
N ASP A 240 -18.74 10.12 -17.86
CA ASP A 240 -18.28 9.14 -16.88
C ASP A 240 -18.29 9.82 -15.50
N VAL A 241 -19.10 9.29 -14.57
CA VAL A 241 -19.24 9.80 -13.20
C VAL A 241 -18.80 8.74 -12.19
N PRO A 242 -18.41 9.14 -10.96
CA PRO A 242 -18.21 8.18 -9.88
C PRO A 242 -19.46 7.32 -9.66
N ASP A 243 -19.24 6.01 -9.53
CA ASP A 243 -20.29 5.01 -9.39
C ASP A 243 -20.84 5.00 -7.95
N THR A 244 -21.68 5.99 -7.66
CA THR A 244 -22.49 6.05 -6.45
C THR A 244 -23.91 5.62 -6.76
N GLU A 245 -24.64 5.12 -5.75
CA GLU A 245 -26.08 4.84 -5.88
C GLU A 245 -26.88 5.79 -4.99
N PRO A 246 -27.60 6.79 -5.56
CA PRO A 246 -27.67 7.17 -6.98
C PRO A 246 -26.43 7.95 -7.46
N ALA A 247 -26.21 8.02 -8.77
CA ALA A 247 -25.11 8.80 -9.36
C ALA A 247 -25.41 10.30 -9.29
N LEU A 248 -24.40 11.14 -9.01
CA LEU A 248 -24.57 12.57 -8.75
C LEU A 248 -23.96 13.44 -9.85
N ILE A 249 -24.72 14.43 -10.33
CA ILE A 249 -24.25 15.47 -11.25
C ILE A 249 -24.72 16.85 -10.75
N ASP A 250 -23.78 17.77 -10.53
CA ASP A 250 -24.12 19.17 -10.26
C ASP A 250 -24.37 19.93 -11.56
N LEU A 251 -25.48 20.66 -11.64
CA LEU A 251 -25.77 21.57 -12.73
C LEU A 251 -25.28 22.97 -12.36
N LEU A 252 -24.52 23.59 -13.26
CA LEU A 252 -23.94 24.90 -13.11
C LEU A 252 -24.43 25.85 -14.20
N ASP A 253 -24.53 27.15 -13.91
CA ASP A 253 -24.79 28.18 -14.91
C ASP A 253 -23.57 28.40 -15.85
N ARG A 254 -23.70 29.27 -16.86
CA ARG A 254 -22.60 29.59 -17.80
C ARG A 254 -21.34 30.13 -17.12
N ARG A 255 -21.50 30.79 -15.97
CA ARG A 255 -20.44 31.40 -15.15
C ARG A 255 -19.88 30.42 -14.11
N GLY A 256 -20.34 29.16 -14.09
CA GLY A 256 -19.89 28.13 -13.17
C GLY A 256 -20.58 28.14 -11.80
N ARG A 257 -21.64 28.92 -11.61
CA ARG A 257 -22.37 28.96 -10.32
C ARG A 257 -23.31 27.77 -10.18
N TYR A 258 -23.33 27.17 -9.00
CA TYR A 258 -24.20 26.03 -8.67
C TYR A 258 -25.69 26.36 -8.81
N LEU A 259 -26.44 25.46 -9.45
CA LEU A 259 -27.89 25.53 -9.60
C LEU A 259 -28.57 24.46 -8.75
N ARG A 260 -28.30 23.18 -9.04
CA ARG A 260 -28.85 22.02 -8.32
C ARG A 260 -28.07 20.74 -8.63
N THR A 261 -28.12 19.77 -7.74
CA THR A 261 -27.63 18.40 -7.99
C THR A 261 -28.75 17.52 -8.53
N VAL A 262 -28.44 16.76 -9.58
CA VAL A 262 -29.30 15.74 -10.19
C VAL A 262 -28.83 14.38 -9.68
N ARG A 263 -29.77 13.58 -9.19
CA ARG A 263 -29.55 12.21 -8.71
C ARG A 263 -30.07 11.25 -9.77
N VAL A 264 -29.21 10.37 -10.27
CA VAL A 264 -29.51 9.41 -11.35
C VAL A 264 -29.36 7.98 -10.81
N PRO A 265 -30.45 7.33 -10.38
CA PRO A 265 -30.41 5.94 -9.94
C PRO A 265 -29.94 4.99 -11.05
N ALA A 266 -29.38 3.84 -10.68
CA ALA A 266 -28.96 2.84 -11.66
C ALA A 266 -30.12 2.41 -12.56
N GLY A 267 -29.88 2.38 -13.87
CA GLY A 267 -30.86 1.94 -14.87
C GLY A 267 -32.02 2.91 -15.15
N GLN A 268 -32.08 4.07 -14.47
CA GLN A 268 -33.13 5.07 -14.70
C GLN A 268 -32.63 6.22 -15.58
N VAL A 269 -33.58 6.93 -16.21
CA VAL A 269 -33.35 8.14 -17.00
C VAL A 269 -34.01 9.30 -16.29
N VAL A 270 -33.27 10.39 -16.09
CA VAL A 270 -33.74 11.60 -15.41
C VAL A 270 -33.73 12.79 -16.38
N SER A 271 -34.91 13.36 -16.62
CA SER A 271 -35.07 14.51 -17.52
C SER A 271 -34.93 15.84 -16.79
N VAL A 272 -34.13 16.75 -17.34
CA VAL A 272 -33.78 18.04 -16.73
C VAL A 272 -34.00 19.15 -17.76
N ARG A 273 -34.79 20.18 -17.42
CA ARG A 273 -34.85 21.44 -18.20
C ARG A 273 -33.75 22.41 -17.76
N PRO A 274 -32.82 22.79 -18.65
CA PRO A 274 -31.78 23.76 -18.33
C PRO A 274 -32.25 25.23 -18.46
N PRO A 275 -31.58 26.19 -17.81
CA PRO A 275 -31.86 27.62 -17.97
C PRO A 275 -31.54 28.12 -19.40
N ALA A 276 -32.22 29.19 -19.83
CA ALA A 276 -32.00 29.80 -21.14
C ALA A 276 -30.52 30.24 -21.33
N GLY A 277 -29.88 29.74 -22.39
CA GLY A 277 -28.47 29.98 -22.70
C GLY A 277 -27.55 28.75 -22.57
N GLY A 278 -27.99 27.64 -22.00
CA GLY A 278 -27.10 26.48 -21.82
C GLY A 278 -26.28 26.57 -20.54
N PHE A 279 -25.70 25.44 -20.14
CA PHE A 279 -25.30 25.17 -18.76
C PHE A 279 -24.06 24.27 -18.75
N ARG A 280 -23.50 24.01 -17.57
CA ARG A 280 -22.40 23.04 -17.41
C ARG A 280 -22.82 21.93 -16.46
N GLY A 281 -22.43 20.70 -16.75
CA GLY A 281 -22.57 19.57 -15.83
C GLY A 281 -21.23 19.33 -15.14
N ARG A 282 -21.23 19.26 -13.81
CA ARG A 282 -20.06 18.90 -12.99
C ARG A 282 -20.29 17.52 -12.38
N SER A 283 -19.45 16.57 -12.77
CA SER A 283 -19.43 15.22 -12.20
C SER A 283 -18.84 15.24 -10.79
N GLY A 284 -19.06 14.16 -10.02
CA GLY A 284 -18.57 14.04 -8.64
C GLY A 284 -17.05 14.05 -8.49
N ASP A 285 -16.33 13.73 -9.56
CA ASP A 285 -14.88 13.86 -9.67
C ASP A 285 -14.45 15.33 -9.94
N GLY A 286 -15.37 16.19 -10.37
CA GLY A 286 -15.11 17.59 -10.71
C GLY A 286 -14.91 17.84 -12.19
N LEU A 287 -15.09 16.84 -13.06
CA LEU A 287 -15.12 17.06 -14.51
C LEU A 287 -16.30 17.99 -14.87
N VAL A 288 -16.01 19.13 -15.49
CA VAL A 288 -17.03 20.10 -15.91
C VAL A 288 -17.21 20.06 -17.42
N LEU A 289 -18.33 19.52 -17.89
CA LEU A 289 -18.70 19.52 -19.31
C LEU A 289 -19.63 20.69 -19.63
N ALA A 290 -19.27 21.47 -20.65
CA ALA A 290 -20.16 22.49 -21.20
C ALA A 290 -21.26 21.81 -22.03
N MET A 291 -22.51 21.98 -21.62
CA MET A 291 -23.66 21.37 -22.27
C MET A 291 -24.35 22.42 -23.15
N ARG A 292 -24.11 22.31 -24.45
CA ARG A 292 -24.70 23.19 -25.48
C ARG A 292 -25.51 22.37 -26.46
N ARG A 293 -26.56 22.98 -26.98
CA ARG A 293 -27.37 22.41 -28.06
C ARG A 293 -26.56 22.52 -29.37
N GLY A 294 -26.06 21.38 -29.88
CA GLY A 294 -25.43 21.29 -31.20
C GLY A 294 -23.89 21.37 -31.28
N ASP A 295 -23.16 21.69 -30.21
CA ASP A 295 -21.69 21.73 -30.20
C ASP A 295 -21.12 20.43 -29.58
N LEU A 296 -21.10 19.34 -30.34
CA LEU A 296 -20.45 18.09 -29.97
C LEU A 296 -19.41 17.74 -31.03
N VAL A 297 -18.27 18.41 -30.94
CA VAL A 297 -17.03 18.01 -31.61
C VAL A 297 -15.91 18.12 -30.59
N ASP A 298 -15.20 17.02 -30.45
CA ASP A 298 -13.95 16.79 -29.74
C ASP A 298 -13.05 18.04 -29.76
N ARG A 299 -12.89 18.72 -28.61
CA ARG A 299 -12.03 19.90 -28.51
C ARG A 299 -10.62 19.47 -28.13
N ALA A 300 -9.78 19.29 -29.13
CA ALA A 300 -8.33 19.47 -28.96
C ALA A 300 -8.06 20.87 -28.39
N PRO A 301 -7.26 21.01 -27.31
CA PRO A 301 -7.06 22.30 -26.65
C PRO A 301 -6.29 23.28 -27.54
N HIS A 302 -6.58 24.55 -27.27
CA HIS A 302 -6.23 25.73 -28.05
C HIS A 302 -4.77 25.84 -28.50
N ARG A 303 -4.58 26.35 -29.73
CA ARG A 303 -3.29 26.72 -30.35
C ARG A 303 -2.62 27.86 -29.56
N HIS A 304 -1.83 27.51 -28.56
CA HIS A 304 -0.67 28.29 -28.10
C HIS A 304 0.61 27.59 -28.60
N SER A 305 1.73 28.30 -28.63
CA SER A 305 3.05 27.71 -28.96
C SER A 305 3.24 26.39 -28.19
N PRO A 306 3.64 25.29 -28.85
CA PRO A 306 3.70 23.99 -28.20
C PRO A 306 4.73 24.01 -27.06
N LEU A 307 4.28 23.74 -25.83
CA LEU A 307 5.14 23.62 -24.66
C LEU A 307 6.20 22.52 -24.88
N PRO A 308 7.50 22.77 -24.61
CA PRO A 308 8.54 21.75 -24.64
C PRO A 308 8.18 20.44 -23.93
N SER A 309 7.58 20.54 -22.74
CA SER A 309 7.08 19.41 -21.93
C SER A 309 6.11 18.50 -22.71
N ARG A 310 5.14 19.10 -23.42
CA ARG A 310 4.14 18.37 -24.22
C ARG A 310 4.74 17.72 -25.45
N LEU A 311 5.66 18.40 -26.13
CA LEU A 311 6.38 17.82 -27.27
C LEU A 311 7.21 16.62 -26.83
N LEU A 312 7.95 16.73 -25.72
CA LEU A 312 8.75 15.63 -25.22
C LEU A 312 7.90 14.47 -24.65
N ALA A 313 6.75 14.75 -24.04
CA ALA A 313 5.82 13.70 -23.59
C ALA A 313 5.26 12.88 -24.76
N ASP A 314 5.06 13.49 -25.93
CA ASP A 314 4.71 12.77 -27.14
C ASP A 314 5.86 11.89 -27.66
N ALA A 315 7.12 12.29 -27.41
CA ALA A 315 8.30 11.50 -27.80
C ALA A 315 8.28 10.09 -27.19
N GLU A 316 7.77 9.96 -25.96
CA GLU A 316 7.65 8.68 -25.26
C GLU A 316 6.70 7.70 -25.96
N ARG A 317 5.86 8.17 -26.88
CA ARG A 317 4.90 7.33 -27.61
C ARG A 317 5.50 6.66 -28.85
N PHE A 318 6.64 7.14 -29.34
CA PHE A 318 7.26 6.60 -30.55
C PHE A 318 8.22 5.44 -30.24
N PRO A 319 8.37 4.47 -31.16
CA PRO A 319 9.37 3.42 -31.03
C PRO A 319 10.77 4.02 -30.90
N PRO A 320 11.59 3.55 -29.93
CA PRO A 320 12.94 4.07 -29.77
C PRO A 320 13.83 3.59 -30.91
N ALA A 321 14.27 4.52 -31.76
CA ALA A 321 15.17 4.20 -32.87
C ALA A 321 16.49 3.57 -32.38
N GLY A 322 16.95 2.52 -33.07
CA GLY A 322 18.15 1.77 -32.68
C GLY A 322 17.92 0.76 -31.54
N ARG A 323 16.65 0.47 -31.18
CA ARG A 323 16.28 -0.53 -30.15
C ARG A 323 15.50 -1.71 -30.71
N ASP A 324 15.56 -1.96 -32.01
CA ASP A 324 14.75 -3.01 -32.68
C ASP A 324 14.94 -4.39 -32.04
N GLY A 325 16.18 -4.75 -31.68
CA GLY A 325 16.47 -6.02 -31.00
C GLY A 325 15.87 -6.10 -29.59
N ALA A 326 15.92 -5.01 -28.81
CA ALA A 326 15.34 -4.96 -27.48
C ALA A 326 13.80 -5.01 -27.53
N GLN A 327 13.20 -4.34 -28.52
CA GLN A 327 11.78 -4.41 -28.81
C GLN A 327 11.34 -5.82 -29.21
N ALA A 328 12.10 -6.48 -30.09
CA ALA A 328 11.81 -7.86 -30.52
C ALA A 328 11.86 -8.86 -29.35
N GLN A 329 12.85 -8.74 -28.45
CA GLN A 329 12.95 -9.57 -27.25
C GLN A 329 11.78 -9.35 -26.29
N LEU A 330 11.33 -8.10 -26.14
CA LEU A 330 10.20 -7.76 -25.27
C LEU A 330 8.87 -8.27 -25.85
N ALA A 331 8.69 -8.15 -27.16
CA ALA A 331 7.53 -8.70 -27.87
C ALA A 331 7.49 -10.24 -27.79
N ALA A 332 8.62 -10.91 -27.99
CA ALA A 332 8.71 -12.37 -27.90
C ALA A 332 8.33 -12.90 -26.51
N TRP A 333 8.77 -12.22 -25.46
CA TRP A 333 8.38 -12.56 -24.08
C TRP A 333 6.91 -12.34 -23.79
N PHE A 334 6.36 -11.23 -24.25
CA PHE A 334 4.94 -10.95 -24.05
C PHE A 334 4.06 -12.00 -24.72
N MET A 335 4.46 -12.46 -25.91
CA MET A 335 3.77 -13.48 -26.70
C MET A 335 4.07 -14.93 -26.28
N GLY A 336 4.87 -15.16 -25.24
CA GLY A 336 5.17 -16.51 -24.75
C GLY A 336 3.93 -17.22 -24.19
N ASP A 337 4.01 -18.55 -24.03
CA ASP A 337 2.88 -19.40 -23.61
C ASP A 337 2.72 -19.53 -22.09
N GLU A 338 3.51 -18.78 -21.31
CA GLU A 338 3.51 -18.88 -19.84
C GLU A 338 2.20 -18.35 -19.23
N GLU A 339 1.70 -18.99 -18.18
CA GLU A 339 0.52 -18.52 -17.45
C GLU A 339 0.77 -17.16 -16.79
N VAL A 340 1.88 -17.03 -16.07
CA VAL A 340 2.29 -15.77 -15.43
C VAL A 340 3.77 -15.54 -15.67
N ALA A 341 4.11 -14.39 -16.27
CA ALA A 341 5.49 -14.00 -16.49
C ALA A 341 5.77 -12.58 -16.00
N VAL A 342 6.89 -12.42 -15.30
CA VAL A 342 7.39 -11.13 -14.83
C VAL A 342 8.74 -10.85 -15.49
N ARG A 343 8.89 -9.66 -16.07
CA ARG A 343 10.15 -9.22 -16.67
C ARG A 343 10.64 -7.92 -16.06
N LEU A 344 11.89 -7.91 -15.62
CA LEU A 344 12.61 -6.68 -15.30
C LEU A 344 13.22 -6.06 -16.56
N LEU A 345 12.88 -4.80 -16.82
CA LEU A 345 13.52 -3.96 -17.83
C LEU A 345 14.28 -2.84 -17.11
N HIS A 346 15.62 -2.90 -17.15
CA HIS A 346 16.47 -2.00 -16.39
C HIS A 346 17.63 -1.43 -17.21
N GLY A 347 18.19 -0.33 -16.73
CA GLY A 347 19.35 0.33 -17.35
C GLY A 347 19.47 1.79 -16.91
N PRO A 348 20.55 2.49 -17.31
CA PRO A 348 20.75 3.90 -16.97
C PRO A 348 19.56 4.82 -17.34
N PRO A 349 19.42 6.00 -16.72
CA PRO A 349 18.44 7.02 -17.12
C PRO A 349 18.51 7.34 -18.63
N GLY A 350 17.35 7.62 -19.25
CA GLY A 350 17.25 7.94 -20.67
C GLY A 350 17.62 6.83 -21.65
N THR A 351 17.56 5.57 -21.24
CA THR A 351 17.80 4.42 -22.13
C THR A 351 16.60 4.04 -23.01
N GLY A 352 15.43 4.64 -22.80
CA GLY A 352 14.19 4.34 -23.56
C GLY A 352 13.27 3.31 -22.90
N LYS A 353 13.41 3.04 -21.60
CA LYS A 353 12.55 2.10 -20.85
C LYS A 353 11.06 2.43 -21.00
N GLY A 354 10.69 3.71 -20.81
CA GLY A 354 9.31 4.19 -20.95
C GLY A 354 8.76 4.01 -22.37
N GLN A 355 9.56 4.33 -23.39
CA GLN A 355 9.21 4.11 -24.80
C GLN A 355 8.98 2.64 -25.13
N LEU A 356 9.86 1.74 -24.70
CA LEU A 356 9.68 0.29 -24.88
C LEU A 356 8.43 -0.22 -24.16
N ALA A 357 8.17 0.26 -22.95
CA ALA A 357 6.93 -0.05 -22.26
C ALA A 357 5.71 0.46 -23.04
N HIS A 358 5.76 1.66 -23.64
CA HIS A 358 4.66 2.19 -24.44
C HIS A 358 4.41 1.37 -25.71
N VAL A 359 5.48 0.98 -26.42
CA VAL A 359 5.40 0.07 -27.56
C VAL A 359 4.74 -1.25 -27.17
N LEU A 360 5.13 -1.82 -26.02
CA LEU A 360 4.52 -3.05 -25.52
C LEU A 360 3.03 -2.87 -25.24
N THR A 361 2.62 -1.72 -24.70
CA THR A 361 1.19 -1.46 -24.47
C THR A 361 0.38 -1.32 -25.75
N THR A 362 1.01 -0.85 -26.83
CA THR A 362 0.40 -0.84 -28.17
C THR A 362 0.26 -2.26 -28.72
N ILE A 363 1.30 -3.08 -28.58
CA ILE A 363 1.25 -4.51 -28.96
C ILE A 363 0.15 -5.23 -28.18
N ALA A 364 0.09 -5.03 -26.86
CA ALA A 364 -0.92 -5.62 -25.99
C ALA A 364 -2.35 -5.26 -26.43
N GLY A 365 -2.61 -3.97 -26.72
CA GLY A 365 -3.90 -3.52 -27.24
C GLY A 365 -4.30 -4.19 -28.55
N ASN A 366 -3.35 -4.37 -29.48
CA ASN A 366 -3.60 -5.08 -30.74
C ASN A 366 -3.92 -6.57 -30.56
N HIS A 367 -3.49 -7.17 -29.44
CA HIS A 367 -3.78 -8.56 -29.07
C HIS A 367 -4.92 -8.71 -28.06
N ALA A 368 -5.71 -7.65 -27.85
CA ALA A 368 -6.86 -7.60 -26.92
C ALA A 368 -6.49 -7.90 -25.45
N TRP A 369 -5.27 -7.53 -25.04
CA TRP A 369 -4.88 -7.51 -23.64
C TRP A 369 -5.27 -6.18 -23.00
N GLU A 370 -5.77 -6.23 -21.77
CA GLU A 370 -5.94 -5.03 -20.97
C GLU A 370 -4.59 -4.56 -20.43
N VAL A 371 -4.35 -3.26 -20.46
CA VAL A 371 -3.12 -2.64 -19.98
C VAL A 371 -3.40 -1.81 -18.72
N ARG A 372 -2.62 -2.05 -17.66
CA ARG A 372 -2.67 -1.26 -16.43
C ARG A 372 -1.28 -0.73 -16.07
N ARG A 373 -1.23 0.53 -15.65
CA ARG A 373 -0.04 1.23 -15.14
C ARG A 373 -0.32 1.77 -13.73
N PRO A 374 -0.48 0.88 -12.74
CA PRO A 374 -0.81 1.29 -11.39
C PRO A 374 0.33 2.10 -10.78
N ALA A 375 0.01 3.30 -10.26
CA ALA A 375 0.98 4.10 -9.51
C ALA A 375 1.32 3.46 -8.15
N ARG A 376 0.39 2.66 -7.60
CA ARG A 376 0.52 1.98 -6.29
C ARG A 376 -0.13 0.58 -6.29
N PRO A 377 0.29 -0.34 -5.40
CA PRO A 377 -0.30 -1.68 -5.25
C PRO A 377 -1.82 -1.74 -5.14
N SER A 378 -2.43 -0.79 -4.43
CA SER A 378 -3.87 -0.75 -4.19
C SER A 378 -4.71 -0.30 -5.41
N SER A 379 -4.07 0.17 -6.49
CA SER A 379 -4.79 0.74 -7.66
C SER A 379 -5.15 -0.29 -8.73
N VAL A 380 -4.87 -1.59 -8.51
CA VAL A 380 -5.27 -2.66 -9.44
C VAL A 380 -6.54 -3.34 -8.91
N PRO A 381 -7.72 -3.14 -9.53
CA PRO A 381 -8.95 -3.83 -9.14
C PRO A 381 -8.83 -5.34 -9.39
N PHE A 382 -9.39 -6.15 -8.48
CA PHE A 382 -9.24 -7.61 -8.45
C PHE A 382 -10.09 -8.36 -9.50
N ASP A 383 -11.01 -7.67 -10.19
CA ASP A 383 -11.85 -8.19 -11.29
C ASP A 383 -11.28 -7.85 -12.68
N ALA A 384 -9.97 -7.97 -12.86
CA ALA A 384 -9.33 -7.74 -14.15
C ALA A 384 -9.76 -8.82 -15.18
N PRO A 385 -9.91 -8.46 -16.48
CA PRO A 385 -10.33 -9.39 -17.53
C PRO A 385 -9.30 -10.52 -17.75
N ALA A 386 -9.70 -11.53 -18.53
CA ALA A 386 -8.95 -12.77 -18.75
C ALA A 386 -7.52 -12.64 -19.30
N ARG A 387 -7.04 -11.46 -19.73
CA ARG A 387 -5.66 -11.22 -20.18
C ARG A 387 -5.17 -9.82 -19.77
N LEU A 388 -4.15 -9.75 -18.92
CA LEU A 388 -3.70 -8.51 -18.30
C LEU A 388 -2.19 -8.27 -18.44
N LEU A 389 -1.82 -7.09 -18.94
CA LEU A 389 -0.47 -6.54 -18.88
C LEU A 389 -0.40 -5.45 -17.81
N VAL A 390 0.41 -5.66 -16.78
CA VAL A 390 0.69 -4.66 -15.74
C VAL A 390 2.09 -4.11 -15.97
N VAL A 391 2.24 -2.79 -15.96
CA VAL A 391 3.54 -2.11 -16.01
C VAL A 391 3.75 -1.35 -14.70
N VAL A 392 4.81 -1.65 -13.96
CA VAL A 392 5.13 -1.07 -12.64
C VAL A 392 6.53 -0.49 -12.60
N ASP A 393 6.74 0.55 -11.80
CA ASP A 393 8.06 1.15 -11.55
C ASP A 393 8.65 0.62 -10.24
N ALA A 394 9.76 -0.13 -10.29
CA ALA A 394 10.35 -0.81 -9.14
C ALA A 394 10.54 0.07 -7.88
N PRO A 395 11.02 1.33 -7.97
CA PRO A 395 11.21 2.15 -6.77
C PRO A 395 9.91 2.48 -6.02
N ALA A 396 8.74 2.39 -6.67
CA ALA A 396 7.45 2.62 -6.03
C ALA A 396 6.86 1.34 -5.42
N TRP A 397 7.51 0.18 -5.59
CA TRP A 397 6.96 -1.13 -5.27
C TRP A 397 7.91 -1.94 -4.37
N PRO A 398 7.56 -2.18 -3.10
CA PRO A 398 8.27 -3.16 -2.29
C PRO A 398 8.20 -4.57 -2.90
N PRO A 399 9.27 -5.38 -2.85
CA PRO A 399 9.31 -6.72 -3.43
C PRO A 399 8.16 -7.65 -2.99
N GLY A 400 7.87 -7.71 -1.68
CA GLY A 400 6.78 -8.55 -1.15
C GLY A 400 5.40 -8.09 -1.63
N ARG A 401 5.16 -6.77 -1.72
CA ARG A 401 3.88 -6.25 -2.26
C ARG A 401 3.71 -6.55 -3.74
N LEU A 402 4.79 -6.54 -4.53
CA LEU A 402 4.73 -6.96 -5.92
C LEU A 402 4.33 -8.44 -6.01
N ALA A 403 4.95 -9.32 -5.22
CA ALA A 403 4.61 -10.74 -5.22
C ALA A 403 3.14 -10.98 -4.89
N ARG A 404 2.60 -10.30 -3.87
CA ARG A 404 1.18 -10.39 -3.49
C ARG A 404 0.24 -9.87 -4.57
N LEU A 405 0.64 -8.85 -5.33
CA LEU A 405 -0.12 -8.42 -6.50
C LEU A 405 -0.15 -9.55 -7.53
N VAL A 406 1.02 -10.09 -7.90
CA VAL A 406 1.13 -11.13 -8.93
C VAL A 406 0.35 -12.39 -8.53
N ALA A 407 0.42 -12.81 -7.27
CA ALA A 407 -0.30 -13.95 -6.72
C ALA A 407 -1.83 -13.84 -6.84
N ARG A 408 -2.36 -12.62 -6.99
CA ARG A 408 -3.79 -12.35 -7.12
C ARG A 408 -4.25 -12.19 -8.58
N LEU A 409 -3.33 -12.14 -9.55
CA LEU A 409 -3.69 -11.98 -10.95
C LEU A 409 -4.27 -13.27 -11.53
N ARG A 410 -5.33 -13.17 -12.33
CA ARG A 410 -5.86 -14.31 -13.10
C ARG A 410 -4.98 -14.56 -14.33
N PRO A 411 -4.51 -15.80 -14.57
CA PRO A 411 -3.77 -16.13 -15.79
C PRO A 411 -4.65 -16.07 -17.06
N PRO A 412 -4.08 -15.75 -18.24
CA PRO A 412 -2.69 -15.32 -18.44
C PRO A 412 -2.42 -13.86 -18.04
N ALA A 413 -1.30 -13.65 -17.33
CA ALA A 413 -0.86 -12.34 -16.87
C ALA A 413 0.61 -12.04 -17.22
N ARG A 414 0.90 -10.78 -17.56
CA ARG A 414 2.25 -10.28 -17.85
C ARG A 414 2.54 -9.08 -16.97
N VAL A 415 3.69 -9.06 -16.31
CA VAL A 415 4.11 -7.95 -15.46
C VAL A 415 5.47 -7.43 -15.92
N LEU A 416 5.50 -6.21 -16.43
CA LEU A 416 6.72 -5.51 -16.81
C LEU A 416 7.13 -4.58 -15.68
N VAL A 417 8.30 -4.84 -15.10
CA VAL A 417 8.90 -4.01 -14.05
C VAL A 417 9.95 -3.11 -14.67
N LEU A 418 9.82 -1.80 -14.49
CA LEU A 418 10.79 -0.81 -14.93
C LEU A 418 11.69 -0.42 -13.75
N ALA A 419 13.01 -0.48 -13.93
CA ALA A 419 13.94 -0.07 -12.88
C ALA A 419 15.16 0.69 -13.42
N ARG A 420 15.81 1.44 -12.53
CA ARG A 420 17.23 1.81 -12.68
C ARG A 420 18.10 0.59 -12.30
N GLU A 421 19.42 0.74 -12.24
CA GLU A 421 20.32 -0.33 -11.78
C GLU A 421 19.95 -0.76 -10.34
N ASN A 422 19.18 -1.84 -10.19
CA ASN A 422 18.53 -2.21 -8.93
C ASN A 422 18.58 -3.73 -8.66
N HIS A 423 19.79 -4.29 -8.71
CA HIS A 423 20.02 -5.73 -8.60
C HIS A 423 19.58 -6.32 -7.26
N ALA A 424 19.79 -5.61 -6.14
CA ALA A 424 19.40 -6.10 -4.82
C ALA A 424 17.87 -6.17 -4.66
N TRP A 425 17.15 -5.19 -5.21
CA TRP A 425 15.69 -5.21 -5.25
C TRP A 425 15.17 -6.35 -6.13
N TRP A 426 15.78 -6.59 -7.30
CA TRP A 426 15.35 -7.67 -8.19
C TRP A 426 15.59 -9.05 -7.60
N GLU A 427 16.70 -9.24 -6.90
CA GLU A 427 16.98 -10.49 -6.17
C GLU A 427 15.94 -10.74 -5.07
N ALA A 428 15.57 -9.68 -4.33
CA ALA A 428 14.48 -9.75 -3.33
C ALA A 428 13.13 -10.07 -3.99
N ALA A 429 12.79 -9.38 -5.09
CA ALA A 429 11.53 -9.61 -5.81
C ALA A 429 11.45 -11.04 -6.36
N CYS A 430 12.54 -11.56 -6.93
CA CYS A 430 12.60 -12.95 -7.38
C CYS A 430 12.33 -13.95 -6.25
N HIS A 431 12.85 -13.69 -5.05
CA HIS A 431 12.61 -14.55 -3.88
C HIS A 431 11.12 -14.59 -3.51
N PHE A 432 10.48 -13.43 -3.32
CA PHE A 432 9.07 -13.37 -2.96
C PHE A 432 8.17 -13.93 -4.06
N LEU A 433 8.43 -13.58 -5.33
CA LEU A 433 7.66 -14.09 -6.47
C LEU A 433 7.74 -15.61 -6.58
N SER A 434 8.93 -16.19 -6.42
CA SER A 434 9.10 -17.66 -6.48
C SER A 434 8.47 -18.39 -5.29
N THR A 435 8.24 -17.67 -4.18
CA THR A 435 7.66 -18.24 -2.95
C THR A 435 6.14 -18.13 -2.94
N GLU A 436 5.60 -17.00 -3.41
CA GLU A 436 4.15 -16.72 -3.38
C GLU A 436 3.42 -17.15 -4.65
N VAL A 437 4.12 -17.29 -5.79
CA VAL A 437 3.50 -17.57 -7.09
C VAL A 437 4.09 -18.85 -7.69
N GLU A 438 3.29 -19.91 -7.70
CA GLU A 438 3.68 -21.18 -8.32
C GLU A 438 3.78 -21.04 -9.84
N GLY A 439 4.86 -21.57 -10.44
CA GLY A 439 5.05 -21.59 -11.89
C GLY A 439 5.37 -20.23 -12.55
N VAL A 440 5.65 -19.18 -11.78
CA VAL A 440 6.00 -17.85 -12.33
C VAL A 440 7.31 -17.89 -13.13
N VAL A 441 7.31 -17.30 -14.32
CA VAL A 441 8.52 -17.15 -15.14
C VAL A 441 9.12 -15.77 -14.94
N LEU A 442 10.36 -15.74 -14.45
CA LEU A 442 11.10 -14.51 -14.14
C LEU A 442 12.21 -14.30 -15.16
N THR A 443 12.24 -13.13 -15.81
CA THR A 443 13.28 -12.78 -16.79
C THR A 443 13.80 -11.36 -16.58
N GLU A 444 15.04 -11.09 -17.00
CA GLU A 444 15.67 -9.77 -16.89
C GLU A 444 16.21 -9.34 -18.26
N GLN A 445 16.10 -8.04 -18.56
CA GLN A 445 16.61 -7.42 -19.77
C GLN A 445 17.31 -6.10 -19.45
N LEU A 446 18.64 -6.10 -19.58
CA LEU A 446 19.47 -4.90 -19.46
C LEU A 446 19.44 -4.10 -20.77
N LEU A 447 19.16 -2.80 -20.68
CA LEU A 447 19.28 -1.86 -21.78
C LEU A 447 20.64 -1.13 -21.71
N PRO A 448 21.59 -1.44 -22.61
CA PRO A 448 22.85 -0.71 -22.69
C PRO A 448 22.62 0.74 -23.17
N PRO A 449 23.59 1.66 -23.04
CA PRO A 449 23.54 2.96 -23.70
C PRO A 449 23.30 2.86 -25.21
N ILE A 450 22.82 3.95 -25.84
CA ILE A 450 22.56 3.98 -27.28
C ILE A 450 23.87 3.85 -28.05
N SER A 451 23.89 2.96 -29.04
CA SER A 451 25.04 2.73 -29.90
C SER A 451 25.14 3.70 -31.08
N ASP A 452 24.01 4.19 -31.61
CA ASP A 452 23.94 5.17 -32.70
C ASP A 452 23.04 6.39 -32.36
N PRO A 453 23.59 7.40 -31.67
CA PRO A 453 22.85 8.61 -31.30
C PRO A 453 22.41 9.46 -32.50
N LEU A 454 23.14 9.39 -33.63
CA LEU A 454 22.85 10.18 -34.82
C LEU A 454 21.61 9.65 -35.55
N ALA A 455 21.50 8.33 -35.71
CA ALA A 455 20.30 7.70 -36.25
C ALA A 455 19.08 7.97 -35.36
N ALA A 456 19.25 7.89 -34.04
CA ALA A 456 18.19 8.21 -33.07
C ALA A 456 17.74 9.67 -33.18
N TYR A 457 18.68 10.61 -33.30
CA TYR A 457 18.38 12.03 -33.50
C TYR A 457 17.65 12.28 -34.81
N ALA A 458 18.13 11.70 -35.93
CA ALA A 458 17.46 11.86 -37.22
C ALA A 458 16.03 11.32 -37.21
N ALA A 459 15.78 10.20 -36.51
CA ALA A 459 14.43 9.67 -36.31
C ALA A 459 13.56 10.61 -35.47
N ALA A 460 14.05 11.06 -34.32
CA ALA A 460 13.34 11.98 -33.44
C ALA A 460 12.98 13.29 -34.17
N VAL A 461 13.94 13.90 -34.86
CA VAL A 461 13.71 15.12 -35.65
C VAL A 461 12.63 14.91 -36.71
N ARG A 462 12.59 13.78 -37.41
CA ARG A 462 11.53 13.51 -38.40
C ARG A 462 10.13 13.50 -37.77
N GLU A 463 9.98 12.87 -36.60
CA GLU A 463 8.70 12.84 -35.88
C GLU A 463 8.28 14.24 -35.40
N PHE A 464 9.23 15.05 -34.94
CA PHE A 464 8.95 16.43 -34.50
C PHE A 464 8.76 17.42 -35.66
N ALA A 465 9.44 17.22 -36.78
CA ALA A 465 9.38 18.07 -37.98
C ALA A 465 8.00 18.04 -38.67
N ALA A 466 7.16 17.03 -38.40
CA ALA A 466 5.76 17.06 -38.83
C ALA A 466 4.93 18.12 -38.08
N ARG A 467 5.42 18.61 -36.93
CA ARG A 467 4.70 19.50 -36.01
C ARG A 467 5.35 20.87 -35.86
N VAL A 468 6.54 21.08 -36.43
CA VAL A 468 7.30 22.34 -36.40
C VAL A 468 8.03 22.55 -37.74
N ASP A 469 8.35 23.80 -38.13
CA ASP A 469 8.90 24.13 -39.45
C ASP A 469 10.22 23.36 -39.76
N PRO A 470 10.26 22.47 -40.77
CA PRO A 470 11.41 21.63 -41.08
C PRO A 470 12.63 22.38 -41.64
N ARG A 471 12.54 23.69 -41.92
CA ARG A 471 13.58 24.45 -42.62
C ARG A 471 14.76 24.90 -41.75
N SER A 472 14.75 24.62 -40.44
CA SER A 472 15.77 25.12 -39.49
C SER A 472 16.43 24.05 -38.61
N VAL A 473 16.45 22.77 -39.02
CA VAL A 473 17.02 21.68 -38.20
C VAL A 473 18.53 21.91 -37.94
N PRO A 474 18.97 22.11 -36.68
CA PRO A 474 20.37 22.26 -36.30
C PRO A 474 21.14 20.93 -36.33
N ALA A 475 22.47 21.05 -36.33
CA ALA A 475 23.39 19.91 -36.30
C ALA A 475 23.25 19.06 -35.02
N PRO A 476 23.35 17.73 -35.12
CA PRO A 476 23.15 16.81 -34.00
C PRO A 476 24.19 16.97 -32.89
N VAL A 477 23.78 16.68 -31.66
CA VAL A 477 24.70 16.48 -30.52
C VAL A 477 25.44 15.16 -30.74
N ARG A 478 26.67 15.23 -31.25
CA ARG A 478 27.50 14.05 -31.57
C ARG A 478 27.85 13.19 -30.34
N GLU A 479 27.66 13.71 -29.13
CA GLU A 479 28.05 13.08 -27.87
C GLU A 479 26.87 12.56 -27.02
N ALA A 480 25.64 12.58 -27.55
CA ALA A 480 24.46 12.16 -26.78
C ALA A 480 24.53 10.68 -26.39
N ARG A 481 24.56 10.38 -25.08
CA ARG A 481 24.61 9.01 -24.53
C ARG A 481 23.23 8.48 -24.09
N SER A 482 22.18 9.29 -24.16
CA SER A 482 20.82 8.96 -23.75
C SER A 482 19.76 9.50 -24.74
N LEU A 483 18.61 8.83 -24.80
CA LEU A 483 17.51 9.15 -25.71
C LEU A 483 16.83 10.45 -25.27
N ASP A 484 16.83 10.72 -23.97
CA ASP A 484 16.31 11.96 -23.41
C ASP A 484 17.08 13.17 -23.96
N VAL A 485 18.42 13.10 -24.01
CA VAL A 485 19.25 14.16 -24.61
C VAL A 485 18.98 14.29 -26.10
N VAL A 486 18.79 13.17 -26.80
CA VAL A 486 18.44 13.15 -28.22
C VAL A 486 17.09 13.83 -28.49
N HIS A 487 16.04 13.51 -27.72
CA HIS A 487 14.72 14.13 -27.85
C HIS A 487 14.74 15.60 -27.44
N MET A 488 15.42 15.96 -26.35
CA MET A 488 15.57 17.35 -25.92
C MET A 488 16.27 18.19 -27.00
N ALA A 489 17.35 17.67 -27.59
CA ALA A 489 18.02 18.32 -28.72
C ALA A 489 17.07 18.48 -29.92
N ALA A 490 16.30 17.45 -30.26
CA ALA A 490 15.35 17.49 -31.38
C ALA A 490 14.19 18.48 -31.14
N VAL A 491 13.69 18.60 -29.91
CA VAL A 491 12.66 19.59 -29.54
C VAL A 491 13.25 21.01 -29.50
N ALA A 492 14.44 21.20 -28.93
CA ALA A 492 15.11 22.51 -28.93
C ALA A 492 15.38 23.01 -30.35
N ALA A 493 15.81 22.09 -31.22
CA ALA A 493 15.98 22.28 -32.65
C ALA A 493 14.68 22.70 -33.35
N ALA A 494 13.60 21.95 -33.12
CA ALA A 494 12.31 22.25 -33.68
C ALA A 494 11.83 23.66 -33.27
N LEU A 495 12.02 24.04 -32.01
CA LEU A 495 11.62 25.34 -31.47
C LEU A 495 12.56 26.52 -31.86
N GLY A 496 13.52 26.32 -32.78
CA GLY A 496 14.34 27.39 -33.35
C GLY A 496 15.38 27.99 -32.40
N GLY A 497 15.92 27.22 -31.45
CA GLY A 497 17.05 27.64 -30.59
C GLY A 497 18.34 26.92 -30.98
N VAL A 498 19.40 27.67 -31.27
CA VAL A 498 20.73 27.13 -31.54
C VAL A 498 21.69 27.66 -30.49
N ASP A 499 21.93 26.87 -29.44
CA ASP A 499 23.26 26.73 -28.87
C ASP A 499 23.39 25.41 -28.11
N ALA A 500 24.23 24.50 -28.61
CA ALA A 500 24.45 23.15 -28.08
C ALA A 500 25.51 23.12 -26.96
N ARG A 501 25.83 24.28 -26.38
CA ARG A 501 26.91 24.44 -25.38
C ARG A 501 26.43 24.67 -23.95
N GLY A 502 25.13 24.81 -23.72
CA GLY A 502 24.50 24.85 -22.39
C GLY A 502 23.67 23.59 -22.12
N GLU A 503 23.39 23.31 -20.84
CA GLU A 503 22.50 22.22 -20.40
C GLU A 503 21.16 22.32 -21.17
N LEU A 504 20.92 21.43 -22.17
CA LEU A 504 19.75 21.48 -23.07
C LEU A 504 18.41 21.55 -22.30
N ALA A 505 18.36 20.90 -21.15
CA ALA A 505 17.20 20.93 -20.27
C ALA A 505 16.91 22.35 -19.75
N ASP A 506 17.94 23.12 -19.39
CA ASP A 506 17.80 24.52 -18.95
C ASP A 506 17.17 25.39 -20.02
N HIS A 507 17.65 25.25 -21.25
CA HIS A 507 17.11 25.99 -22.38
C HIS A 507 15.64 25.68 -22.62
N LEU A 508 15.23 24.42 -22.49
CA LEU A 508 13.84 24.00 -22.64
C LEU A 508 12.97 24.45 -21.46
N LEU A 509 13.47 24.41 -20.23
CA LEU A 509 12.77 24.91 -19.04
C LEU A 509 12.56 26.43 -19.12
N ASP A 510 13.55 27.19 -19.56
CA ASP A 510 13.42 28.64 -19.76
C ASP A 510 12.38 28.98 -20.83
N ARG A 511 12.29 28.16 -21.89
CA ARG A 511 11.25 28.28 -22.93
C ARG A 511 9.87 27.85 -22.45
N GLU A 512 9.79 26.81 -21.63
CA GLU A 512 8.55 26.37 -20.98
C GLU A 512 7.91 27.54 -20.22
N VAL A 513 8.72 28.28 -19.46
CA VAL A 513 8.28 29.48 -18.74
C VAL A 513 7.96 30.62 -19.67
N ALA A 514 8.81 30.91 -20.66
CA ALA A 514 8.55 31.99 -21.62
C ALA A 514 7.20 31.81 -22.33
N ALA A 515 6.78 30.57 -22.59
CA ALA A 515 5.47 30.26 -23.12
C ALA A 515 4.32 30.56 -22.13
N TRP A 516 4.56 30.50 -20.82
CA TRP A 516 3.61 30.94 -19.79
C TRP A 516 3.53 32.47 -19.62
N ARG A 517 4.65 33.19 -19.84
CA ARG A 517 4.80 34.64 -19.63
C ARG A 517 3.91 35.52 -20.53
N ALA A 518 3.36 34.97 -21.60
CA ALA A 518 2.47 35.71 -22.50
C ALA A 518 1.10 35.97 -21.85
N GLY A 519 1.00 37.00 -21.00
CA GLY A 519 -0.27 37.62 -20.59
C GLY A 519 -0.80 37.32 -19.17
N VAL A 520 0.07 37.13 -18.16
CA VAL A 520 -0.35 36.84 -16.76
C VAL A 520 0.45 37.66 -15.73
N GLU A 521 -0.20 38.18 -14.69
CA GLU A 521 0.40 39.05 -13.63
C GLU A 521 1.15 38.29 -12.49
N ASP A 522 1.08 36.95 -12.40
CA ASP A 522 1.59 36.14 -11.26
C ASP A 522 2.52 34.97 -11.67
N GLU A 523 3.57 35.29 -12.40
CA GLU A 523 4.49 34.28 -12.98
C GLU A 523 5.25 33.47 -11.91
N ALA A 524 5.79 34.14 -10.90
CA ALA A 524 6.57 33.49 -9.85
C ALA A 524 5.72 32.49 -9.04
N ALA A 525 4.45 32.81 -8.80
CA ALA A 525 3.54 31.91 -8.09
C ALA A 525 3.28 30.62 -8.89
N LEU A 526 3.05 30.72 -10.20
CA LEU A 526 2.86 29.54 -11.06
C LEU A 526 4.14 28.69 -11.18
N ALA A 527 5.32 29.32 -11.22
CA ALA A 527 6.59 28.60 -11.19
C ALA A 527 6.78 27.82 -9.87
N MET A 528 6.42 28.43 -8.73
CA MET A 528 6.43 27.75 -7.43
C MET A 528 5.40 26.60 -7.38
N VAL A 529 4.21 26.76 -7.97
CA VAL A 529 3.23 25.66 -8.10
C VAL A 529 3.80 24.49 -8.89
N LEU A 530 4.44 24.74 -10.06
CA LEU A 530 5.07 23.66 -10.84
C LEU A 530 6.16 22.94 -10.02
N LEU A 531 7.01 23.70 -9.33
CA LEU A 531 8.09 23.14 -8.54
C LEU A 531 7.55 22.29 -7.38
N ILE A 532 6.52 22.77 -6.67
CA ILE A 532 5.84 22.01 -5.60
C ILE A 532 5.19 20.74 -6.15
N ALA A 533 4.45 20.85 -7.27
CA ALA A 533 3.79 19.72 -7.91
C ALA A 533 4.80 18.64 -8.35
N THR A 534 5.96 19.06 -8.84
CA THR A 534 7.03 18.16 -9.29
C THR A 534 7.78 17.53 -8.12
N LEU A 535 8.17 18.34 -7.12
CA LEU A 535 8.87 17.84 -5.93
C LEU A 535 7.97 16.89 -5.13
N ALA A 536 6.74 17.29 -4.80
CA ALA A 536 5.88 16.52 -3.92
C ALA A 536 4.98 15.50 -4.65
N HIS A 537 5.35 15.04 -5.85
CA HIS A 537 4.54 14.10 -6.62
C HIS A 537 4.53 12.67 -6.04
N PRO A 538 3.37 11.97 -5.94
CA PRO A 538 2.03 12.45 -6.26
C PRO A 538 1.50 13.37 -5.16
N LEU A 539 0.98 14.52 -5.58
CA LEU A 539 0.50 15.56 -4.70
C LEU A 539 -1.03 15.66 -4.81
N PRO A 540 -1.80 15.19 -3.82
CA PRO A 540 -3.23 15.38 -3.80
C PRO A 540 -3.59 16.88 -3.84
N ARG A 541 -4.62 17.24 -4.58
CA ARG A 541 -5.04 18.64 -4.78
C ARG A 541 -5.33 19.37 -3.48
N HIS A 542 -5.91 18.69 -2.50
CA HIS A 542 -6.17 19.27 -1.17
C HIS A 542 -4.88 19.57 -0.42
N SER A 543 -3.90 18.67 -0.48
CA SER A 543 -2.56 18.86 0.08
C SER A 543 -1.82 19.98 -0.66
N ALA A 544 -2.02 20.13 -1.97
CA ALA A 544 -1.49 21.25 -2.75
C ALA A 544 -2.05 22.59 -2.28
N LEU A 545 -3.37 22.73 -2.10
CA LEU A 545 -3.99 23.96 -1.58
C LEU A 545 -3.43 24.34 -0.21
N SER A 546 -3.32 23.37 0.71
CA SER A 546 -2.73 23.59 2.04
C SER A 546 -1.26 24.03 1.93
N ALA A 547 -0.48 23.34 1.08
CA ALA A 547 0.93 23.67 0.86
C ALA A 547 1.11 25.08 0.27
N LEU A 548 0.28 25.50 -0.68
CA LEU A 548 0.39 26.83 -1.30
C LEU A 548 0.16 27.97 -0.31
N VAL A 549 -0.81 27.81 0.61
CA VAL A 549 -1.06 28.81 1.66
C VAL A 549 0.07 28.80 2.69
N ARG A 550 0.44 27.62 3.19
CA ARG A 550 1.48 27.47 4.22
C ARG A 550 2.85 27.97 3.75
N LEU A 551 3.20 27.71 2.49
CA LEU A 551 4.47 28.12 1.90
C LEU A 551 4.48 29.58 1.45
N GLU A 552 3.39 30.32 1.72
CA GLU A 552 3.22 31.74 1.36
C GLU A 552 3.27 31.98 -0.15
N VAL A 553 2.99 30.95 -0.96
CA VAL A 553 2.82 31.08 -2.42
C VAL A 553 1.49 31.77 -2.74
N ALA A 554 0.48 31.52 -1.89
CA ALA A 554 -0.80 32.22 -1.90
C ALA A 554 -1.10 32.80 -0.51
N PRO A 555 -1.65 34.02 -0.41
CA PRO A 555 -2.00 34.65 0.86
C PRO A 555 -3.18 33.96 1.57
N ASP A 556 -4.08 33.32 0.82
CA ASP A 556 -5.27 32.65 1.34
C ASP A 556 -5.71 31.48 0.43
N ALA A 557 -6.71 30.73 0.91
CA ALA A 557 -7.23 29.55 0.22
C ALA A 557 -7.92 29.89 -1.12
N ALA A 558 -8.58 31.04 -1.23
CA ALA A 558 -9.26 31.44 -2.46
C ALA A 558 -8.25 31.71 -3.57
N ARG A 559 -7.15 32.39 -3.21
CA ARG A 559 -6.05 32.65 -4.13
C ARG A 559 -5.27 31.39 -4.49
N ALA A 560 -5.08 30.48 -3.53
CA ALA A 560 -4.48 29.17 -3.80
C ALA A 560 -5.30 28.37 -4.82
N GLU A 561 -6.63 28.39 -4.69
CA GLU A 561 -7.54 27.71 -5.62
C GLU A 561 -7.51 28.32 -7.02
N GLU A 562 -7.44 29.65 -7.12
CA GLU A 562 -7.29 30.33 -8.41
C GLU A 562 -5.96 29.98 -9.10
N LEU A 563 -4.84 30.02 -8.37
CA LEU A 563 -3.52 29.68 -8.89
C LEU A 563 -3.47 28.22 -9.36
N LEU A 564 -4.05 27.31 -8.56
CA LEU A 564 -4.08 25.89 -8.89
C LEU A 564 -4.96 25.60 -10.10
N ALA A 565 -6.11 26.27 -10.24
CA ALA A 565 -6.94 26.14 -11.43
C ALA A 565 -6.22 26.62 -12.71
N ARG A 566 -5.50 27.75 -12.63
CA ARG A 566 -4.68 28.26 -13.75
C ARG A 566 -3.53 27.30 -14.10
N TYR A 567 -2.97 26.62 -13.11
CA TYR A 567 -1.96 25.60 -13.30
C TYR A 567 -2.55 24.35 -13.98
N GLU A 568 -3.68 23.85 -13.50
CA GLU A 568 -4.41 22.68 -14.03
C GLU A 568 -4.87 22.91 -15.49
N ASP A 569 -5.16 24.15 -15.91
CA ASP A 569 -5.42 24.48 -17.32
C ASP A 569 -4.21 24.22 -18.24
N ARG A 570 -2.98 24.33 -17.71
CA ARG A 570 -1.71 24.14 -18.44
C ARG A 570 -1.22 22.70 -18.35
N TYR A 571 -1.33 22.09 -17.17
CA TYR A 571 -1.00 20.69 -16.90
C TYR A 571 -2.26 19.98 -16.39
N PRO A 572 -3.11 19.50 -17.31
CA PRO A 572 -4.33 18.78 -16.94
C PRO A 572 -3.94 17.52 -16.15
N PRO A 573 -4.61 17.25 -15.02
CA PRO A 573 -4.31 16.08 -14.21
C PRO A 573 -4.60 14.78 -14.99
N ALA A 574 -3.62 13.86 -15.03
CA ALA A 574 -3.81 12.54 -15.63
C ALA A 574 -4.65 11.61 -14.75
N GLU A 575 -4.56 11.80 -13.43
CA GLU A 575 -5.35 11.11 -12.40
C GLU A 575 -6.16 12.14 -11.62
N HIS A 576 -7.42 11.80 -11.32
CA HIS A 576 -8.31 12.72 -10.65
C HIS A 576 -7.81 13.05 -9.24
N GLY A 577 -7.98 14.30 -8.81
CA GLY A 577 -7.60 14.71 -7.45
C GLY A 577 -6.09 14.79 -7.18
N VAL A 578 -5.21 14.49 -8.14
CA VAL A 578 -3.75 14.66 -8.05
C VAL A 578 -3.31 15.81 -8.95
N VAL A 579 -2.38 16.63 -8.46
CA VAL A 579 -1.76 17.70 -9.25
C VAL A 579 -0.69 17.08 -10.15
N GLU A 580 -0.81 17.29 -11.45
CA GLU A 580 0.15 16.78 -12.44
C GLU A 580 1.53 17.41 -12.21
N PRO A 581 2.64 16.64 -12.19
CA PRO A 581 3.99 17.20 -12.11
C PRO A 581 4.48 17.65 -13.49
N LEU A 582 5.68 18.25 -13.55
CA LEU A 582 6.35 18.39 -14.84
C LEU A 582 6.60 17.01 -15.46
N ARG A 583 6.30 16.86 -16.76
CA ARG A 583 6.62 15.68 -17.56
C ARG A 583 7.24 16.09 -18.91
N PRO A 584 8.03 15.23 -19.55
CA PRO A 584 8.46 13.90 -19.10
C PRO A 584 9.52 13.97 -18.01
N LEU A 585 9.86 12.80 -17.44
CA LEU A 585 10.73 12.68 -16.27
C LEU A 585 12.08 13.38 -16.45
N CYS A 586 12.65 13.39 -17.66
CA CYS A 586 13.94 14.06 -17.90
C CYS A 586 13.92 15.58 -17.65
N LEU A 587 12.79 16.26 -17.91
CA LEU A 587 12.65 17.69 -17.59
C LEU A 587 12.32 17.91 -16.12
N ALA A 588 11.52 17.02 -15.53
CA ALA A 588 11.26 17.02 -14.09
C ALA A 588 12.56 16.86 -13.29
N ASP A 589 13.41 15.92 -13.71
CA ASP A 589 14.69 15.62 -13.09
C ASP A 589 15.61 16.85 -13.17
N ALA A 590 15.72 17.47 -14.34
CA ALA A 590 16.50 18.69 -14.50
C ALA A 590 15.96 19.88 -13.69
N LEU A 591 14.63 20.01 -13.58
CA LEU A 591 13.99 21.05 -12.77
C LEU A 591 14.33 20.88 -11.28
N VAL A 592 14.17 19.66 -10.77
CA VAL A 592 14.46 19.29 -9.37
C VAL A 592 15.95 19.44 -9.11
N GLU A 593 16.80 19.00 -10.04
CA GLU A 593 18.24 19.19 -9.96
C GLU A 593 18.56 20.68 -9.83
N ARG A 594 18.15 21.51 -10.77
CA ARG A 594 18.49 22.94 -10.69
C ARG A 594 17.95 23.62 -9.42
N ALA A 595 16.76 23.22 -8.96
CA ALA A 595 16.15 23.77 -7.75
C ALA A 595 16.93 23.43 -6.48
N LEU A 596 17.38 22.19 -6.33
CA LEU A 596 18.15 21.73 -5.18
C LEU A 596 19.58 22.28 -5.19
N ALA A 597 20.06 22.75 -6.35
CA ALA A 597 21.41 23.26 -6.54
C ALA A 597 21.54 24.70 -6.02
N GLY A 598 20.42 25.28 -5.57
CA GLY A 598 20.30 26.70 -5.32
C GLY A 598 20.27 27.55 -6.59
N ARG A 599 20.41 26.98 -7.79
CA ARG A 599 20.43 27.71 -9.07
C ARG A 599 19.07 28.36 -9.33
N ALA A 600 19.05 29.50 -10.03
CA ALA A 600 17.81 30.19 -10.39
C ALA A 600 16.94 29.28 -11.25
N VAL A 601 15.65 29.08 -10.97
CA VAL A 601 14.79 28.11 -11.68
C VAL A 601 13.51 28.78 -12.15
N LEU A 602 13.12 28.61 -13.41
CA LEU A 602 11.85 29.11 -13.96
C LEU A 602 11.60 30.63 -13.74
N GLY A 603 12.67 31.44 -13.69
CA GLY A 603 12.59 32.87 -13.36
C GLY A 603 12.55 33.21 -11.86
N LEU A 604 12.59 32.21 -10.98
CA LEU A 604 12.86 32.40 -9.55
C LEU A 604 14.34 32.72 -9.35
N SER A 605 14.64 33.71 -8.50
CA SER A 605 16.02 34.07 -8.17
C SER A 605 16.75 32.92 -7.47
N GLU A 606 18.09 32.98 -7.49
CA GLU A 606 18.96 32.04 -6.81
C GLU A 606 18.54 31.84 -5.33
N GLY A 607 18.55 30.59 -4.86
CA GLY A 607 18.19 30.22 -3.49
C GLY A 607 16.69 30.14 -3.15
N VAL A 608 15.78 30.75 -3.93
CA VAL A 608 14.33 30.70 -3.64
C VAL A 608 13.78 29.28 -3.80
N ALA A 609 14.16 28.58 -4.86
CA ALA A 609 13.75 27.20 -5.10
C ALA A 609 14.23 26.25 -3.99
N TRP A 610 15.47 26.43 -3.55
CA TRP A 610 16.04 25.68 -2.43
C TRP A 610 15.35 25.99 -1.10
N ALA A 611 15.08 27.27 -0.82
CA ALA A 611 14.35 27.68 0.37
C ALA A 611 12.93 27.10 0.38
N LEU A 612 12.25 27.08 -0.78
CA LEU A 612 10.94 26.46 -0.93
C LEU A 612 10.99 24.96 -0.64
N PHE A 613 11.99 24.25 -1.16
CA PHE A 613 12.21 22.84 -0.87
C PHE A 613 12.42 22.58 0.64
N ARG A 614 13.27 23.36 1.31
CA ARG A 614 13.48 23.22 2.77
C ARG A 614 12.21 23.48 3.57
N ARG A 615 11.43 24.51 3.23
CA ARG A 615 10.13 24.78 3.87
C ARG A 615 9.12 23.65 3.62
N LEU A 616 9.19 23.02 2.45
CA LEU A 616 8.32 21.92 2.09
C LEU A 616 8.65 20.66 2.90
N LEU A 617 9.93 20.37 3.16
CA LEU A 617 10.35 19.31 4.07
C LEU A 617 9.98 19.58 5.54
N ALA A 618 9.91 20.85 5.95
CA ALA A 618 9.46 21.24 7.29
C ALA A 618 7.92 21.16 7.49
N GLY A 619 7.15 20.86 6.44
CA GLY A 619 5.69 20.86 6.44
C GLY A 619 5.03 19.51 6.76
N ASP A 620 3.77 19.34 6.32
CA ASP A 620 2.98 18.11 6.51
C ASP A 620 3.70 16.85 6.05
N GLY A 621 3.61 15.78 6.87
CA GLY A 621 4.37 14.55 6.69
C GLY A 621 4.24 13.90 5.30
N ASP A 622 3.06 13.90 4.69
CA ASP A 622 2.86 13.26 3.39
C ASP A 622 3.49 14.05 2.22
N VAL A 623 3.36 15.37 2.25
CA VAL A 623 3.94 16.27 1.23
C VAL A 623 5.46 16.29 1.37
N ALA A 624 5.95 16.38 2.61
CA ALA A 624 7.36 16.31 2.94
C ALA A 624 7.96 14.96 2.54
N ALA A 625 7.28 13.84 2.81
CA ALA A 625 7.73 12.50 2.41
C ALA A 625 7.77 12.33 0.89
N CYS A 626 6.80 12.88 0.15
CA CYS A 626 6.82 12.83 -1.31
C CYS A 626 7.98 13.64 -1.89
N ALA A 627 8.25 14.84 -1.37
CA ALA A 627 9.39 15.64 -1.80
C ALA A 627 10.74 15.06 -1.42
N LEU A 628 10.83 14.47 -0.23
CA LEU A 628 12.01 13.72 0.18
C LEU A 628 12.27 12.55 -0.76
N ARG A 629 11.24 11.76 -1.09
CA ARG A 629 11.35 10.69 -2.09
C ARG A 629 11.84 11.24 -3.41
N THR A 630 11.20 12.28 -3.96
CA THR A 630 11.61 12.84 -5.26
C THR A 630 13.06 13.32 -5.21
N ALA A 631 13.47 14.04 -4.16
CA ALA A 631 14.84 14.51 -4.00
C ALA A 631 15.85 13.34 -4.00
N VAL A 632 15.65 12.33 -3.16
CA VAL A 632 16.54 11.15 -3.06
C VAL A 632 16.57 10.36 -4.37
N MET A 633 15.42 10.18 -5.02
CA MET A 633 15.32 9.40 -6.27
C MET A 633 15.84 10.16 -7.48
N THR A 634 15.82 11.48 -7.47
CA THR A 634 16.14 12.33 -8.64
C THR A 634 17.55 12.86 -8.58
N TRP A 635 17.96 13.39 -7.43
CA TRP A 635 19.30 13.92 -7.22
C TRP A 635 19.93 13.39 -5.93
N PRO A 636 20.56 12.21 -5.99
CA PRO A 636 21.22 11.62 -4.84
C PRO A 636 22.63 12.21 -4.63
N ASP A 637 22.73 13.54 -4.49
CA ASP A 637 24.00 14.20 -4.18
C ASP A 637 24.45 13.89 -2.75
N GLY A 638 25.74 13.64 -2.55
CA GLY A 638 26.28 13.37 -1.22
C GLY A 638 26.01 14.51 -0.22
N ASP A 639 26.14 15.77 -0.63
CA ASP A 639 25.93 16.92 0.26
C ASP A 639 24.45 17.10 0.61
N LEU A 640 23.56 16.87 -0.36
CA LEU A 640 22.11 16.88 -0.12
C LEU A 640 21.71 15.77 0.85
N LEU A 641 22.17 14.54 0.62
CA LEU A 641 21.84 13.39 1.46
C LEU A 641 22.37 13.56 2.89
N ASP A 642 23.56 14.13 3.04
CA ASP A 642 24.13 14.46 4.36
C ASP A 642 23.28 15.50 5.09
N LEU A 643 22.83 16.55 4.38
CA LEU A 643 21.91 17.54 4.94
C LEU A 643 20.58 16.92 5.35
N LEU A 644 19.97 16.08 4.50
CA LEU A 644 18.70 15.43 4.78
C LEU A 644 18.78 14.52 6.01
N ALA A 645 19.88 13.77 6.17
CA ALA A 645 20.11 12.96 7.36
C ALA A 645 20.28 13.80 8.63
N ALA A 646 20.93 14.97 8.52
CA ALA A 646 21.13 15.87 9.66
C ALA A 646 19.84 16.59 10.08
N GLU A 647 19.08 17.13 9.13
CA GLU A 647 17.92 17.98 9.41
C GLU A 647 16.60 17.19 9.54
N HIS A 648 16.46 16.08 8.80
CA HIS A 648 15.20 15.35 8.67
C HIS A 648 15.34 13.82 8.82
N PRO A 649 16.04 13.31 9.86
CA PRO A 649 16.25 11.86 10.02
C PRO A 649 14.95 11.07 10.19
N GLU A 650 13.94 11.66 10.85
CA GLU A 650 12.64 11.02 11.08
C GLU A 650 11.86 10.82 9.78
N LEU A 651 11.97 11.75 8.83
CA LEU A 651 11.28 11.62 7.53
C LEU A 651 11.96 10.54 6.69
N LEU A 652 13.30 10.48 6.66
CA LEU A 652 14.04 9.44 5.94
C LEU A 652 13.65 8.05 6.44
N VAL A 653 13.58 7.87 7.75
CA VAL A 653 13.26 6.59 8.40
C VAL A 653 11.80 6.18 8.19
N ARG A 654 10.87 7.14 8.10
CA ARG A 654 9.43 6.88 7.87
C ARG A 654 9.02 6.73 6.40
N THR A 655 9.93 7.00 5.46
CA THR A 655 9.65 6.77 4.03
C THR A 655 9.68 5.28 3.67
N SER A 656 9.33 4.95 2.42
CA SER A 656 9.41 3.57 1.92
C SER A 656 10.84 3.03 1.97
N GLY A 657 11.00 1.72 2.19
CA GLY A 657 12.32 1.07 2.14
C GLY A 657 13.07 1.24 0.82
N ALA A 658 12.38 1.54 -0.28
CA ALA A 658 13.01 1.91 -1.55
C ALA A 658 13.79 3.25 -1.48
N VAL A 659 13.27 4.24 -0.77
CA VAL A 659 13.95 5.53 -0.54
C VAL A 659 15.17 5.31 0.36
N LEU A 660 15.04 4.51 1.42
CA LEU A 660 16.18 4.14 2.27
C LEU A 660 17.25 3.36 1.50
N ALA A 661 16.86 2.47 0.58
CA ALA A 661 17.79 1.73 -0.28
C ALA A 661 18.55 2.65 -1.24
N GLU A 662 17.85 3.60 -1.86
CA GLU A 662 18.44 4.62 -2.73
C GLU A 662 19.39 5.53 -1.93
N PHE A 663 18.94 6.01 -0.77
CA PHE A 663 19.73 6.80 0.17
C PHE A 663 21.01 6.07 0.56
N ALA A 664 20.92 4.80 0.97
CA ALA A 664 22.06 3.99 1.39
C ALA A 664 23.16 3.85 0.33
N ARG A 665 22.75 3.84 -0.95
CA ARG A 665 23.67 3.68 -2.08
C ARG A 665 24.55 4.90 -2.31
N HIS A 666 24.01 6.09 -2.07
CA HIS A 666 24.66 7.35 -2.46
C HIS A 666 25.13 8.19 -1.26
N ALA A 667 24.52 8.01 -0.08
CA ALA A 667 24.88 8.76 1.11
C ALA A 667 26.29 8.41 1.60
N ARG A 668 26.95 9.41 2.20
CA ARG A 668 28.24 9.22 2.85
C ARG A 668 28.06 8.47 4.17
N ILE A 669 29.15 7.86 4.65
CA ILE A 669 29.13 7.06 5.88
C ILE A 669 28.63 7.89 7.08
N GLY A 670 29.01 9.17 7.19
CA GLY A 670 28.56 10.04 8.29
C GLY A 670 27.04 10.23 8.35
N ALA A 671 26.39 10.41 7.20
CA ALA A 671 24.94 10.51 7.14
C ALA A 671 24.23 9.20 7.50
N LEU A 672 24.78 8.07 7.04
CA LEU A 672 24.26 6.76 7.42
C LEU A 672 24.41 6.50 8.93
N GLN A 673 25.52 6.91 9.54
CA GLN A 673 25.74 6.79 10.98
C GLN A 673 24.70 7.56 11.80
N ALA A 674 24.28 8.75 11.33
CA ALA A 674 23.23 9.53 12.00
C ALA A 674 21.86 8.82 12.03
N LEU A 675 21.60 7.93 11.06
CA LEU A 675 20.35 7.18 10.94
C LEU A 675 20.38 5.81 11.63
N TRP A 676 21.57 5.25 11.90
CA TRP A 676 21.75 3.87 12.37
C TRP A 676 20.80 3.46 13.50
N GLN A 677 20.81 4.18 14.62
CA GLN A 677 20.02 3.84 15.80
C GLN A 677 18.52 3.82 15.50
N ARG A 678 18.05 4.74 14.65
CA ARG A 678 16.65 4.84 14.25
C ARG A 678 16.25 3.71 13.31
N VAL A 679 17.12 3.40 12.35
CA VAL A 679 16.93 2.32 11.39
C VAL A 679 16.84 0.96 12.09
N LEU A 680 17.54 0.76 13.21
CA LEU A 680 17.39 -0.44 14.04
C LEU A 680 16.03 -0.55 14.73
N THR A 681 15.42 0.57 15.12
CA THR A 681 14.09 0.61 15.76
C THR A 681 12.91 0.42 14.81
N LEU A 682 13.13 0.50 13.50
CA LEU A 682 12.07 0.28 12.52
C LEU A 682 11.48 -1.12 12.64
N ASP A 683 10.17 -1.23 12.42
CA ASP A 683 9.48 -2.51 12.39
C ASP A 683 10.17 -3.50 11.44
N ARG A 684 10.11 -4.78 11.78
CA ARG A 684 10.70 -5.87 10.98
C ARG A 684 9.81 -6.26 9.80
N ASP A 685 9.19 -5.28 9.15
CA ASP A 685 8.35 -5.52 7.98
C ASP A 685 9.19 -5.78 6.71
N GLU A 686 8.56 -6.46 5.74
CA GLU A 686 9.19 -6.79 4.46
C GLU A 686 9.48 -5.53 3.61
N ASP A 687 8.74 -4.44 3.82
CA ASP A 687 8.81 -3.23 3.00
C ASP A 687 10.03 -2.38 3.30
N SER A 688 10.47 -2.31 4.56
CA SER A 688 11.64 -1.58 5.02
C SER A 688 12.91 -2.43 5.03
N ALA A 689 12.78 -3.76 5.13
CA ALA A 689 13.88 -4.70 5.33
C ALA A 689 15.06 -4.50 4.37
N LEU A 690 14.80 -4.33 3.07
CA LEU A 690 15.84 -4.14 2.07
C LEU A 690 16.60 -2.81 2.27
N GLY A 691 15.87 -1.71 2.47
CA GLY A 691 16.46 -0.39 2.67
C GLY A 691 17.31 -0.34 3.94
N VAL A 692 16.77 -0.89 5.03
CA VAL A 692 17.51 -1.05 6.29
C VAL A 692 18.78 -1.87 6.06
N ALA A 693 18.68 -3.05 5.44
CA ALA A 693 19.84 -3.91 5.23
C ALA A 693 20.96 -3.22 4.45
N LEU A 694 20.63 -2.44 3.42
CA LEU A 694 21.63 -1.68 2.64
C LEU A 694 22.29 -0.56 3.46
N VAL A 695 21.54 0.11 4.36
CA VAL A 695 22.14 1.05 5.32
C VAL A 695 23.10 0.31 6.26
N LEU A 696 22.66 -0.81 6.84
CA LEU A 696 23.47 -1.55 7.81
C LEU A 696 24.73 -2.14 7.16
N GLU A 697 24.64 -2.64 5.92
CA GLU A 697 25.77 -3.19 5.15
C GLU A 697 26.89 -2.17 4.98
N ARG A 698 26.54 -0.91 4.74
CA ARG A 698 27.51 0.18 4.55
C ARG A 698 28.18 0.62 5.86
N LEU A 699 27.55 0.35 6.99
CA LEU A 699 27.99 0.79 8.32
C LEU A 699 28.70 -0.30 9.12
N VAL A 700 28.56 -1.55 8.69
CA VAL A 700 28.98 -2.75 9.42
C VAL A 700 30.47 -2.78 9.79
N ASP A 701 31.31 -2.17 8.96
CA ASP A 701 32.78 -2.12 9.15
C ASP A 701 33.23 -0.87 9.93
N VAL A 702 32.31 0.07 10.19
CA VAL A 702 32.62 1.39 10.78
C VAL A 702 32.02 1.54 12.18
N LEU A 703 30.94 0.81 12.48
CA LEU A 703 30.28 0.89 13.77
C LEU A 703 31.01 0.07 14.84
N PRO A 704 30.89 0.49 16.11
CA PRO A 704 31.59 -0.18 17.19
C PRO A 704 31.13 -1.65 17.34
N PRO A 705 32.08 -2.55 17.68
CA PRO A 705 31.86 -3.97 17.98
C PRO A 705 30.66 -4.37 18.83
N ALA A 706 30.24 -3.49 19.73
CA ALA A 706 29.26 -3.74 20.78
C ALA A 706 27.81 -3.57 20.30
N ASP A 707 27.61 -2.99 19.11
CA ASP A 707 26.31 -2.91 18.49
C ASP A 707 26.08 -4.21 17.70
N ASP A 708 24.95 -4.90 17.92
CA ASP A 708 24.51 -6.15 17.24
C ASP A 708 24.25 -5.96 15.72
N GLY A 709 24.97 -5.04 15.08
CA GLY A 709 24.75 -4.54 13.75
C GLY A 709 24.85 -5.58 12.64
N GLN A 710 25.77 -6.55 12.79
CA GLN A 710 25.86 -7.65 11.83
C GLN A 710 24.72 -8.67 11.97
N SER A 711 24.29 -8.94 13.21
CA SER A 711 23.12 -9.79 13.46
C SER A 711 21.86 -9.13 12.92
N ALA A 712 21.68 -7.83 13.19
CA ALA A 712 20.60 -7.03 12.62
C ALA A 712 20.65 -7.01 11.09
N LEU A 713 21.83 -6.84 10.46
CA LEU A 713 22.01 -6.92 9.01
C LEU A 713 21.54 -8.26 8.45
N ALA A 714 21.94 -9.38 9.07
CA ALA A 714 21.55 -10.71 8.64
C ALA A 714 20.03 -10.94 8.76
N GLU A 715 19.41 -10.50 9.86
CA GLU A 715 17.95 -10.57 10.04
C GLU A 715 17.22 -9.74 8.98
N ARG A 716 17.73 -8.55 8.65
CA ARG A 716 17.12 -7.65 7.65
C ARG A 716 17.28 -8.20 6.24
N TYR A 717 18.42 -8.80 5.91
CA TYR A 717 18.57 -9.53 4.65
C TYR A 717 17.63 -10.72 4.55
N ALA A 718 17.43 -11.46 5.65
CA ALA A 718 16.49 -12.58 5.67
C ALA A 718 15.05 -12.10 5.46
N ALA A 719 14.64 -11.04 6.15
CA ALA A 719 13.32 -10.42 5.98
C ALA A 719 13.12 -9.84 4.57
N ALA A 720 14.18 -9.42 3.87
CA ALA A 720 14.14 -8.98 2.48
C ALA A 720 14.22 -10.12 1.45
N GLY A 721 14.26 -11.40 1.88
CA GLY A 721 14.39 -12.55 0.98
C GLY A 721 15.81 -12.78 0.43
N LEU A 722 16.79 -11.98 0.86
CA LEU A 722 18.19 -12.06 0.41
C LEU A 722 19.00 -13.07 1.23
N VAL A 723 18.51 -14.32 1.27
CA VAL A 723 19.04 -15.40 2.13
C VAL A 723 20.55 -15.60 1.97
N ARG A 724 21.08 -15.53 0.74
CA ARG A 724 22.53 -15.69 0.48
C ARG A 724 23.36 -14.55 1.10
N ARG A 725 22.84 -13.31 1.08
CA ARG A 725 23.50 -12.18 1.75
C ARG A 725 23.40 -12.32 3.27
N ALA A 726 22.25 -12.76 3.78
CA ALA A 726 22.06 -13.02 5.20
C ALA A 726 23.05 -14.05 5.76
N VAL A 727 23.25 -15.18 5.05
CA VAL A 727 24.23 -16.21 5.44
C VAL A 727 25.65 -15.63 5.47
N ARG A 728 26.07 -14.88 4.44
CA ARG A 728 27.41 -14.26 4.42
C ARG A 728 27.61 -13.25 5.55
N ALA A 729 26.59 -12.45 5.86
CA ALA A 729 26.65 -11.51 6.98
C ALA A 729 26.88 -12.27 8.29
N MET A 730 26.16 -13.38 8.50
CA MET A 730 26.25 -14.18 9.72
C MET A 730 27.54 -15.01 9.81
N GLU A 731 28.09 -15.48 8.69
CA GLU A 731 29.42 -16.11 8.64
C GLU A 731 30.49 -15.15 9.23
N ARG A 732 30.43 -13.86 8.86
CA ARG A 732 31.33 -12.82 9.41
C ARG A 732 31.08 -12.53 10.88
N THR A 733 29.81 -12.54 11.30
CA THR A 733 29.41 -12.29 12.70
C THR A 733 29.92 -13.37 13.63
N ALA A 734 29.71 -14.63 13.25
CA ALA A 734 30.20 -15.77 14.01
C ALA A 734 31.73 -15.72 14.14
N GLU A 735 32.46 -15.42 13.06
CA GLU A 735 33.93 -15.32 13.10
C GLU A 735 34.42 -14.20 14.04
N THR A 736 33.76 -13.05 13.98
CA THR A 736 34.07 -11.90 14.84
C THR A 736 33.80 -12.24 16.31
N LEU A 737 32.66 -12.85 16.62
CA LEU A 737 32.28 -13.24 17.97
C LEU A 737 33.15 -14.38 18.52
N ARG A 738 33.61 -15.32 17.68
CA ARG A 738 34.59 -16.34 18.08
C ARG A 738 35.90 -15.70 18.51
N THR A 739 36.41 -14.77 17.71
CA THR A 739 37.67 -14.05 18.02
C THR A 739 37.55 -13.29 19.36
N ARG A 740 36.40 -12.66 19.62
CA ARG A 740 36.16 -11.93 20.88
C ARG A 740 35.94 -12.84 22.08
N ALA A 741 35.19 -13.93 21.91
CA ALA A 741 34.96 -14.93 22.95
C ALA A 741 36.27 -15.62 23.39
N ALA A 742 37.27 -15.71 22.51
CA ALA A 742 38.60 -16.16 22.90
C ALA A 742 39.34 -15.18 23.84
N GLY A 743 39.02 -13.88 23.78
CA GLY A 743 39.64 -12.83 24.60
C GLY A 743 38.90 -12.53 25.91
N ASP A 744 37.57 -12.50 25.89
CA ASP A 744 36.71 -12.41 27.09
C ASP A 744 35.55 -13.44 26.98
N PRO A 745 35.75 -14.65 27.53
CA PRO A 745 34.82 -15.75 27.31
C PRO A 745 33.46 -15.60 28.00
N VAL A 746 33.29 -14.71 28.98
CA VAL A 746 32.03 -14.59 29.72
C VAL A 746 31.10 -13.56 29.07
N ALA A 747 31.66 -12.47 28.53
CA ALA A 747 30.86 -11.40 27.93
C ALA A 747 30.27 -11.77 26.56
N TRP A 748 30.99 -12.55 25.74
CA TRP A 748 30.66 -12.71 24.30
C TRP A 748 30.07 -14.07 23.92
N ARG A 749 30.18 -15.10 24.77
CA ARG A 749 29.69 -16.45 24.46
C ARG A 749 28.18 -16.52 24.25
N GLN A 750 27.39 -15.71 24.97
CA GLN A 750 25.94 -15.67 24.77
C GLN A 750 25.60 -15.14 23.37
N GLY A 751 26.18 -13.99 22.99
CA GLY A 751 26.00 -13.42 21.66
C GLY A 751 26.48 -14.38 20.55
N LEU A 752 27.55 -15.13 20.80
CA LEU A 752 28.04 -16.17 19.87
C LEU A 752 27.00 -17.30 19.70
N ALA A 753 26.43 -17.82 20.79
CA ALA A 753 25.41 -18.87 20.71
C ALA A 753 24.16 -18.41 19.93
N ASP A 754 23.67 -17.20 20.19
CA ASP A 754 22.50 -16.62 19.51
C ASP A 754 22.79 -16.38 18.02
N ALA A 755 23.99 -15.87 17.69
CA ALA A 755 24.44 -15.68 16.31
C ALA A 755 24.54 -17.02 15.54
N LEU A 756 25.13 -18.05 16.15
CA LEU A 756 25.23 -19.39 15.55
C LEU A 756 23.83 -20.00 15.33
N SER A 757 22.91 -19.82 16.28
CA SER A 757 21.52 -20.27 16.13
C SER A 757 20.82 -19.60 14.94
N LEU A 758 20.93 -18.28 14.80
CA LEU A 758 20.42 -17.55 13.64
C LEU A 758 21.12 -18.00 12.34
N HIS A 759 22.43 -18.20 12.36
CA HIS A 759 23.19 -18.71 11.21
C HIS A 759 22.66 -20.06 10.74
N SER A 760 22.43 -21.00 11.65
CA SER A 760 21.89 -22.31 11.32
C SER A 760 20.51 -22.21 10.66
N ARG A 761 19.61 -21.35 11.16
CA ARG A 761 18.32 -21.10 10.51
C ARG A 761 18.45 -20.56 9.09
N LEU A 762 19.39 -19.64 8.87
CA LEU A 762 19.63 -19.07 7.53
C LEU A 762 20.24 -20.10 6.57
N LEU A 763 21.15 -20.95 7.06
CA LEU A 763 21.70 -22.07 6.28
C LEU A 763 20.61 -23.07 5.90
N LEU A 764 19.66 -23.34 6.81
CA LEU A 764 18.50 -24.18 6.55
C LEU A 764 17.63 -23.58 5.44
N ALA A 765 17.29 -22.28 5.53
CA ALA A 765 16.56 -21.56 4.49
C ALA A 765 17.30 -21.52 3.13
N ALA A 766 18.64 -21.56 3.14
CA ALA A 766 19.46 -21.65 1.94
C ALA A 766 19.62 -23.08 1.38
N GLY A 767 19.03 -24.10 2.01
CA GLY A 767 19.19 -25.51 1.64
C GLY A 767 20.57 -26.11 1.99
N ARG A 768 21.40 -25.41 2.77
CA ARG A 768 22.75 -25.85 3.24
C ARG A 768 22.62 -26.68 4.52
N HIS A 769 21.85 -27.77 4.49
CA HIS A 769 21.46 -28.53 5.70
C HIS A 769 22.62 -29.08 6.53
N ASP A 770 23.67 -29.61 5.90
CA ASP A 770 24.82 -30.21 6.62
C ASP A 770 25.52 -29.18 7.50
N GLN A 771 25.70 -27.97 6.93
CA GLN A 771 26.32 -26.87 7.63
C GLN A 771 25.38 -26.31 8.70
N ALA A 772 24.07 -26.28 8.44
CA ALA A 772 23.08 -25.90 9.45
C ALA A 772 23.16 -26.81 10.69
N ILE A 773 23.31 -28.12 10.50
CA ILE A 773 23.47 -29.10 11.59
C ILE A 773 24.76 -28.81 12.37
N THR A 774 25.90 -28.68 11.69
CA THR A 774 27.19 -28.39 12.33
C THR A 774 27.13 -27.12 13.17
N VAL A 775 26.58 -26.04 12.61
CA VAL A 775 26.48 -24.74 13.28
C VAL A 775 25.49 -24.79 14.46
N ALA A 776 24.39 -25.53 14.35
CA ALA A 776 23.46 -25.72 15.47
C ALA A 776 24.09 -26.52 16.62
N LYS A 777 24.88 -27.55 16.32
CA LYS A 777 25.62 -28.31 17.34
C LYS A 777 26.66 -27.43 18.05
N GLU A 778 27.34 -26.56 17.32
CA GLU A 778 28.25 -25.54 17.89
C GLU A 778 27.49 -24.58 18.82
N ALA A 779 26.33 -24.07 18.41
CA ALA A 779 25.51 -23.17 19.25
C ALA A 779 25.09 -23.82 20.59
N ILE A 780 24.73 -25.11 20.57
CA ILE A 780 24.38 -25.88 21.76
C ILE A 780 25.60 -26.05 22.66
N ALA A 781 26.75 -26.45 22.10
CA ALA A 781 27.99 -26.61 22.88
C ALA A 781 28.39 -25.30 23.60
N VAL A 782 28.31 -24.16 22.91
CA VAL A 782 28.59 -22.84 23.51
C VAL A 782 27.57 -22.49 24.61
N SER A 783 26.30 -22.88 24.44
CA SER A 783 25.25 -22.67 25.46
C SER A 783 25.48 -23.53 26.71
N ASP A 784 25.86 -24.79 26.52
CA ASP A 784 26.13 -25.73 27.61
C ASP A 784 27.36 -25.30 28.42
N GLU A 785 28.42 -24.76 27.77
CA GLU A 785 29.58 -24.16 28.44
C GLU A 785 29.21 -22.97 29.36
N LEU A 786 28.12 -22.26 29.06
CA LEU A 786 27.60 -21.17 29.90
C LEU A 786 26.79 -21.66 31.11
N GLY A 787 26.67 -22.98 31.31
CA GLY A 787 25.80 -23.58 32.32
C GLY A 787 24.30 -23.38 32.04
N ARG A 788 23.97 -22.79 30.89
CA ARG A 788 22.61 -22.63 30.40
C ARG A 788 22.28 -23.89 29.62
N HIS A 789 21.65 -24.86 30.31
CA HIS A 789 21.20 -26.09 29.67
C HIS A 789 20.34 -25.71 28.47
N ALA A 790 20.80 -26.12 27.28
CA ALA A 790 20.30 -25.81 25.96
C ALA A 790 18.97 -25.04 25.91
N LEU A 791 19.03 -23.76 25.51
CA LEU A 791 17.83 -22.99 25.16
C LEU A 791 17.01 -23.81 24.16
N THR A 792 15.74 -24.06 24.48
CA THR A 792 14.82 -24.88 23.67
C THR A 792 14.78 -24.46 22.20
N GLY A 793 15.05 -23.18 21.92
CA GLY A 793 15.22 -22.64 20.56
C GLY A 793 16.38 -23.25 19.78
N HIS A 794 17.56 -23.47 20.37
CA HIS A 794 18.74 -24.02 19.66
C HIS A 794 18.52 -25.49 19.29
N GLN A 795 17.95 -26.26 20.21
CA GLN A 795 17.56 -27.65 19.98
C GLN A 795 16.48 -27.77 18.90
N GLN A 796 15.50 -26.87 18.89
CA GLN A 796 14.47 -26.82 17.86
C GLN A 796 15.07 -26.58 16.46
N VAL A 797 16.07 -25.70 16.35
CA VAL A 797 16.75 -25.42 15.07
C VAL A 797 17.54 -26.65 14.61
N LEU A 798 18.27 -27.33 15.51
CA LEU A 798 18.97 -28.58 15.19
C LEU A 798 17.99 -29.66 14.70
N ALA A 799 16.88 -29.87 15.41
CA ALA A 799 15.88 -30.88 15.03
C ALA A 799 15.27 -30.60 13.65
N SER A 800 14.96 -29.33 13.37
CA SER A 800 14.46 -28.90 12.06
C SER A 800 15.49 -29.17 10.95
N ALA A 801 16.76 -28.86 11.20
CA ALA A 801 17.84 -29.07 10.23
C ALA A 801 18.07 -30.57 9.93
N LEU A 802 18.01 -31.42 10.97
CA LEU A 802 18.11 -32.88 10.84
C LEU A 802 16.94 -33.49 10.04
N LEU A 803 15.71 -33.02 10.26
CA LEU A 803 14.55 -33.47 9.48
C LEU A 803 14.67 -33.14 8.00
N GLU A 804 15.05 -31.92 7.66
CA GLU A 804 15.22 -31.50 6.25
C GLU A 804 16.42 -32.19 5.59
N HIS A 805 17.50 -32.41 6.34
CA HIS A 805 18.65 -33.19 5.89
C HIS A 805 18.26 -34.64 5.57
N GLY A 806 17.51 -35.31 6.46
CA GLY A 806 17.03 -36.67 6.24
C GLY A 806 16.15 -36.79 5.00
N ALA A 807 15.22 -35.85 4.79
CA ALA A 807 14.39 -35.80 3.58
C ALA A 807 15.23 -35.62 2.30
N ARG A 808 16.32 -34.85 2.35
CA ARG A 808 17.25 -34.70 1.22
C ARG A 808 18.07 -35.96 0.97
N LEU A 809 18.54 -36.64 2.02
CA LEU A 809 19.30 -37.89 1.90
C LEU A 809 18.47 -39.00 1.25
N SER A 810 17.21 -39.16 1.66
CA SER A 810 16.30 -40.15 1.06
C SER A 810 16.06 -39.90 -0.43
N ARG A 811 15.87 -38.64 -0.85
CA ARG A 811 15.78 -38.28 -2.28
C ARG A 811 17.05 -38.63 -3.09
N ARG A 812 18.18 -38.85 -2.43
CA ARG A 812 19.46 -39.28 -3.04
C ARG A 812 19.75 -40.77 -2.86
N GLY A 813 18.83 -41.54 -2.28
CA GLY A 813 18.97 -42.98 -2.01
C GLY A 813 19.74 -43.33 -0.74
N GLY A 814 19.97 -42.37 0.16
CA GLY A 814 20.65 -42.56 1.45
C GLY A 814 19.68 -42.93 2.58
N ASP A 815 18.93 -44.02 2.43
CA ASP A 815 17.78 -44.32 3.31
C ASP A 815 18.17 -44.57 4.78
N ARG A 816 19.30 -45.22 5.03
CA ARG A 816 19.77 -45.47 6.40
C ARG A 816 20.18 -44.18 7.12
N GLU A 817 20.95 -43.34 6.45
CA GLU A 817 21.41 -42.05 6.98
C GLU A 817 20.22 -41.09 7.19
N ALA A 818 19.20 -41.17 6.33
CA ALA A 818 17.95 -40.43 6.47
C ALA A 818 17.16 -40.87 7.72
N VAL A 819 17.06 -42.17 7.96
CA VAL A 819 16.42 -42.75 9.16
C VAL A 819 17.17 -42.32 10.43
N ASP A 820 18.51 -42.37 10.42
CA ASP A 820 19.33 -41.96 11.57
C ASP A 820 19.15 -40.47 11.89
N ALA A 821 19.19 -39.60 10.88
CA ALA A 821 19.00 -38.15 11.05
C ALA A 821 17.59 -37.81 11.58
N THR A 822 16.55 -38.45 11.05
CA THR A 822 15.17 -38.21 11.52
C THR A 822 14.91 -38.80 12.91
N ALA A 823 15.57 -39.89 13.28
CA ALA A 823 15.51 -40.44 14.64
C ALA A 823 16.15 -39.50 15.67
N GLU A 824 17.30 -38.90 15.36
CA GLU A 824 17.94 -37.87 16.21
C GLU A 824 17.01 -36.65 16.40
N ALA A 825 16.36 -36.20 15.32
CA ALA A 825 15.39 -35.10 15.39
C ALA A 825 14.18 -35.43 16.29
N ILE A 826 13.62 -36.64 16.17
CA ILE A 826 12.51 -37.10 17.02
C ILE A 826 12.93 -37.15 18.48
N HIS A 827 14.15 -37.63 18.78
CA HIS A 827 14.65 -37.64 20.15
C HIS A 827 14.67 -36.22 20.74
N ILE A 828 15.17 -35.24 19.98
CA ILE A 828 15.17 -33.83 20.40
C ILE A 828 13.73 -33.32 20.59
N TYR A 829 12.83 -33.55 19.64
CA TYR A 829 11.44 -33.11 19.78
C TYR A 829 10.70 -33.78 20.94
N ARG A 830 11.03 -35.02 21.31
CA ARG A 830 10.48 -35.67 22.51
C ARG A 830 10.95 -34.99 23.80
N VAL A 831 12.23 -34.61 23.87
CA VAL A 831 12.76 -33.83 25.00
C VAL A 831 12.05 -32.47 25.09
N LEU A 832 11.93 -31.75 23.97
CA LEU A 832 11.23 -30.45 23.91
C LEU A 832 9.73 -30.57 24.26
N ASN A 833 9.05 -31.60 23.75
CA ASN A 833 7.65 -31.87 24.05
C ASN A 833 7.44 -32.21 25.53
N GLY A 834 8.36 -32.91 26.18
CA GLY A 834 8.32 -33.14 27.63
C GLY A 834 8.42 -31.86 28.47
N LEU A 835 9.01 -30.80 27.93
CA LEU A 835 9.11 -29.48 28.59
C LEU A 835 7.88 -28.60 28.34
N ASP A 836 7.35 -28.60 27.12
CA ASP A 836 6.17 -27.82 26.73
C ASP A 836 5.36 -28.57 25.64
N PRO A 837 4.44 -29.46 26.03
CA PRO A 837 3.71 -30.29 25.07
C PRO A 837 2.96 -29.46 24.04
N HIS A 838 2.22 -28.44 24.50
CA HIS A 838 1.36 -27.61 23.65
C HIS A 838 2.10 -26.88 22.53
N ARG A 839 3.37 -26.52 22.76
CA ARG A 839 4.21 -25.84 21.78
C ARG A 839 4.81 -26.78 20.73
N TYR A 840 5.05 -28.05 21.08
CA TYR A 840 5.84 -28.98 20.26
C TYR A 840 5.08 -30.21 19.73
N ASP A 841 3.82 -30.42 20.14
CA ASP A 841 2.98 -31.56 19.67
C ASP A 841 2.92 -31.64 18.14
N ALA A 842 2.70 -30.51 17.46
CA ALA A 842 2.55 -30.46 16.01
C ALA A 842 3.86 -30.80 15.29
N GLN A 843 4.98 -30.28 15.79
CA GLN A 843 6.31 -30.48 15.22
C GLN A 843 6.79 -31.92 15.44
N LEU A 844 6.54 -32.49 16.63
CA LEU A 844 6.84 -33.90 16.91
C LEU A 844 5.99 -34.83 16.04
N ALA A 845 4.70 -34.55 15.87
CA ALA A 845 3.84 -35.33 14.98
C ALA A 845 4.31 -35.27 13.51
N ALA A 846 4.71 -34.10 13.03
CA ALA A 846 5.26 -33.94 11.69
C ALA A 846 6.58 -34.71 11.51
N ALA A 847 7.46 -34.67 12.52
CA ALA A 847 8.71 -35.43 12.53
C ALA A 847 8.48 -36.94 12.44
N LEU A 848 7.56 -37.47 13.26
CA LEU A 848 7.19 -38.87 13.30
C LEU A 848 6.58 -39.36 11.98
N ARG A 849 5.74 -38.55 11.34
CA ARG A 849 5.18 -38.87 10.02
C ARG A 849 6.27 -38.97 8.95
N ARG A 850 7.15 -37.97 8.85
CA ARG A 850 8.26 -37.99 7.88
C ARG A 850 9.17 -39.19 8.13
N HIS A 851 9.44 -39.52 9.38
CA HIS A 851 10.22 -40.71 9.73
C HIS A 851 9.51 -42.01 9.32
N ALA A 852 8.19 -42.09 9.49
CA ALA A 852 7.42 -43.25 9.03
C ALA A 852 7.54 -43.44 7.51
N ASP A 853 7.43 -42.38 6.71
CA ASP A 853 7.59 -42.45 5.25
C ASP A 853 8.96 -43.01 4.84
N LEU A 854 10.02 -42.63 5.58
CA LEU A 854 11.37 -43.16 5.38
C LEU A 854 11.48 -44.63 5.78
N LEU A 855 10.88 -45.03 6.90
CA LEU A 855 10.86 -46.42 7.35
C LEU A 855 10.12 -47.34 6.36
N VAL A 856 9.03 -46.85 5.74
CA VAL A 856 8.33 -47.58 4.67
C VAL A 856 9.25 -47.79 3.46
N THR A 857 9.96 -46.75 3.05
CA THR A 857 10.93 -46.83 1.95
C THR A 857 12.04 -47.82 2.25
N GLY A 858 12.50 -47.87 3.50
CA GLY A 858 13.48 -48.83 3.99
C GLY A 858 12.95 -50.24 4.32
N GLY A 859 11.64 -50.50 4.15
CA GLY A 859 11.00 -51.80 4.39
C GLY A 859 10.62 -52.10 5.85
N ASP A 860 10.80 -51.18 6.80
CA ASP A 860 10.37 -51.33 8.20
C ASP A 860 8.94 -50.83 8.42
N THR A 861 7.97 -51.60 7.92
CA THR A 861 6.54 -51.30 8.06
C THR A 861 6.07 -51.29 9.51
N SER A 862 6.68 -52.11 10.37
CA SER A 862 6.35 -52.18 11.80
C SER A 862 6.79 -50.94 12.56
N GLY A 863 7.98 -50.42 12.27
CA GLY A 863 8.48 -49.14 12.77
C GLY A 863 7.63 -47.96 12.28
N ALA A 864 7.29 -47.94 10.99
CA ALA A 864 6.44 -46.92 10.39
C ALA A 864 5.06 -46.85 11.07
N ALA A 865 4.41 -48.00 11.28
CA ALA A 865 3.12 -48.06 11.95
C ALA A 865 3.20 -47.57 13.40
N ARG A 866 4.29 -47.83 14.11
CA ARG A 866 4.50 -47.31 15.48
C ARG A 866 4.61 -45.78 15.48
N ALA A 867 5.42 -45.22 14.59
CA ALA A 867 5.61 -43.78 14.47
C ALA A 867 4.30 -43.05 14.10
N LEU A 868 3.52 -43.58 13.15
CA LEU A 868 2.24 -42.99 12.77
C LEU A 868 1.19 -43.07 13.89
N ARG A 869 1.15 -44.14 14.70
CA ARG A 869 0.25 -44.22 15.88
C ARG A 869 0.59 -43.15 16.92
N GLU A 870 1.88 -42.94 17.18
CA GLU A 870 2.34 -41.86 18.06
C GLU A 870 1.95 -40.49 17.49
N ALA A 871 2.20 -40.24 16.20
CA ALA A 871 1.83 -38.98 15.55
C ALA A 871 0.31 -38.72 15.60
N LEU A 872 -0.51 -39.76 15.41
CA LEU A 872 -1.97 -39.67 15.50
C LEU A 872 -2.44 -39.31 16.92
N SER A 873 -1.77 -39.84 17.96
CA SER A 873 -2.08 -39.51 19.35
C SER A 873 -1.87 -38.04 19.68
N LEU A 874 -0.89 -37.39 19.02
CA LEU A 874 -0.61 -35.96 19.15
C LEU A 874 -1.54 -35.10 18.28
N LEU A 875 -1.88 -35.57 17.07
CA LEU A 875 -2.72 -34.83 16.13
C LEU A 875 -4.20 -34.79 16.51
N ARG A 876 -4.74 -35.82 17.16
CA ARG A 876 -6.16 -35.88 17.56
C ARG A 876 -6.59 -34.69 18.44
N PRO A 877 -5.91 -34.39 19.57
CA PRO A 877 -6.22 -33.20 20.37
C PRO A 877 -6.00 -31.88 19.62
N LEU A 878 -5.10 -31.84 18.62
CA LEU A 878 -4.87 -30.65 17.80
C LEU A 878 -6.00 -30.43 16.79
N ALA A 879 -6.49 -31.50 16.14
CA ALA A 879 -7.58 -31.45 15.18
C ALA A 879 -8.93 -31.12 15.83
N GLU A 880 -9.14 -31.52 17.09
CA GLU A 880 -10.31 -31.12 17.87
C GLU A 880 -10.32 -29.62 18.20
N ARG A 881 -9.15 -29.04 18.54
CA ARG A 881 -9.03 -27.61 18.89
C ARG A 881 -8.95 -26.69 17.68
N LEU A 882 -8.25 -27.11 16.62
CA LEU A 882 -7.95 -26.32 15.43
C LEU A 882 -8.21 -27.13 14.15
N PRO A 883 -9.48 -27.48 13.86
CA PRO A 883 -9.84 -28.38 12.78
C PRO A 883 -9.45 -27.87 11.38
N ALA A 884 -9.49 -26.55 11.17
CA ALA A 884 -9.09 -25.94 9.90
C ALA A 884 -7.60 -26.14 9.56
N VAL A 885 -6.77 -26.37 10.59
CA VAL A 885 -5.31 -26.52 10.42
C VAL A 885 -4.93 -28.00 10.40
N TYR A 886 -5.43 -28.82 11.33
CA TYR A 886 -4.85 -30.15 11.58
C TYR A 886 -5.67 -31.34 11.07
N ARG A 887 -6.92 -31.16 10.63
CA ARG A 887 -7.76 -32.28 10.16
C ARG A 887 -7.14 -33.00 8.95
N ALA A 888 -6.63 -32.25 7.97
CA ALA A 888 -5.95 -32.84 6.81
C ALA A 888 -4.68 -33.64 7.23
N HIS A 889 -3.95 -33.16 8.24
CA HIS A 889 -2.78 -33.87 8.75
C HIS A 889 -3.14 -35.15 9.51
N GLU A 890 -4.22 -35.14 10.28
CA GLU A 890 -4.76 -36.33 10.96
C GLU A 890 -5.22 -37.38 9.94
N GLU A 891 -6.02 -36.97 8.95
CA GLU A 891 -6.53 -37.85 7.88
C GLU A 891 -5.41 -38.50 7.07
N ALA A 892 -4.38 -37.72 6.70
CA ALA A 892 -3.20 -38.24 6.01
C ALA A 892 -2.44 -39.29 6.86
N THR A 893 -2.34 -39.06 8.17
CA THR A 893 -1.68 -40.01 9.10
C THR A 893 -2.48 -41.31 9.23
N LEU A 894 -3.81 -41.20 9.28
CA LEU A 894 -4.72 -42.35 9.32
C LEU A 894 -4.69 -43.14 8.01
N ALA A 895 -4.64 -42.45 6.86
CA ALA A 895 -4.49 -43.08 5.55
C ALA A 895 -3.16 -43.84 5.44
N GLY A 896 -2.06 -43.25 5.94
CA GLY A 896 -0.76 -43.90 6.01
C GLY A 896 -0.79 -45.18 6.87
N LEU A 897 -1.46 -45.15 8.03
CA LEU A 897 -1.63 -46.36 8.87
C LEU A 897 -2.39 -47.46 8.14
N ARG A 898 -3.48 -47.12 7.45
CA ARG A 898 -4.29 -48.09 6.68
C ARG A 898 -3.54 -48.69 5.50
N ALA A 899 -2.52 -48.02 4.98
CA ALA A 899 -1.70 -48.53 3.89
C ALA A 899 -0.62 -49.51 4.36
N LEU A 900 -0.36 -49.59 5.68
CA LEU A 900 0.61 -50.50 6.29
C LEU A 900 -0.02 -51.76 6.89
N ASP A 901 -1.34 -51.73 7.12
CA ASP A 901 -2.17 -52.90 7.47
C ASP A 901 -2.56 -53.66 6.18
#